data_AF-A0A9D3S1W3-F1
#
_entry.id   AF-A0A9D3S1W3-F1
#
_cell.length_a   1.000
_cell.length_b   1.000
_cell.length_c   1.000
_cell.angle_alpha   90.00
_cell.angle_beta   90.00
_cell.angle_gamma   90.00
#
_symmetry.space_group_name_H-M   'P 1'
#
loop_
_entity.id
_entity.type
_entity.pdbx_description
1 polymer ?
#
loop_
_entity_poly.entity_id
_entity_poly.type
_entity_poly.pdbx_seq_one_letter_code
_entity_poly.pdbx_strand_id
1 'polypeptide(L)'
;MSSAVLYEIGWTDGFAIPVANTENKALQEEIQKKQKENSILEAKISEHKEKIQALSDHLKNVRQELSHTQVLCRAVEKETESEAHFKALAEREMGRLRQEITQLENELGALRERRNAQENNIFKATQKLEELKGQLNWDQKTLDTWLEESAQKDQDTMAILKYAQQDEARIKVLTLRVEKLTLEANQKRKVLDNERTETMTAQIALDKTAESLRQAHGERQELIRQWGNTIEQMRKRDQELQQCALLLSQMKQEVRERQDRIKEKKNFLETQEENNREYERKITGTERLAAKLRGELQELEANRTRLQDELETLRRNVDQTNIAVEARRSQLADLKREIQDKNNKVKHARLRNTALEEKLESVTQSAVSMEERAAQFEQMLMEEEQTEREIDSQLRENQKVLARGRQELQTLKSKEKTLLAEISGSRATLSNLNSRLDKLEHSSLQQQEMIYNKDFQIQLLERKLSRLRGEGNTEEEQALKKKESELAAALEEERKTAKMLALQLKKLQDEIYCAKKETEKTGAQKRELTEKIEELNLFNDISDKELNKLRFKKQDTMVENNIVKLEVKHMRDLLYNKADSVLSLEKQRLQLQAAMRERQVEINVHREMLQKQIKIADQERQKLSAEAHERLSKIDKMRKKYEILTISMAAPEGEEEKSPAYYVIKAAQEKEELQRKGDDLDAKIRRTEKEIQALENTLHVLRSHNAVYRKAFGKVTESSEEYQEKLKLEDQKRAVDELYLYKRRQIRELEENIQGMNNTLEDLLQEEAMHRRKTDEAESQILSLNKELGSQKEKLDRVTKQCSKLTREIRSAKKTKGKTWEEHDIDLRELKEFNKTVNKVLLEAMDGNPDLRSALQSYFQEASLPLPTPGSASGSRQSSKSASIRSSVRSADSSCSSSPRGSLPLPTAVSMPASRQSSKPASARSSMSSASDPGASALQSPHVTTVDLGLQLAVTSPPLAAASPRDSRRGSSAASTSSSTSSRRSQRKSP
;
A
#
# COMPACT_ATOMS: atom_id res chain seq x y z
N MET A 1 54.51 162.39 95.13
CA MET A 1 55.82 162.82 94.60
C MET A 1 55.91 162.64 93.09
N SER A 2 55.87 161.42 92.54
CA SER A 2 56.07 161.18 91.09
C SER A 2 54.99 161.76 90.15
N SER A 3 53.77 161.99 90.62
CA SER A 3 52.68 162.54 89.80
C SER A 3 52.83 164.01 89.41
N ALA A 4 53.54 164.82 90.20
CA ALA A 4 53.73 166.25 89.90
C ALA A 4 54.64 166.44 88.67
N VAL A 5 55.77 165.73 88.64
CA VAL A 5 56.77 165.78 87.55
C VAL A 5 56.18 165.30 86.21
N LEU A 6 55.21 164.37 86.24
CA LEU A 6 54.52 163.91 85.02
C LEU A 6 53.54 164.95 84.44
N TYR A 7 53.02 165.86 85.27
CA TYR A 7 52.13 166.93 84.80
C TYR A 7 52.93 168.10 84.18
N GLU A 8 54.12 168.39 84.71
CA GLU A 8 55.06 169.38 84.14
C GLU A 8 55.59 168.97 82.74
N ILE A 9 55.45 167.70 82.36
CA ILE A 9 55.82 167.15 81.04
C ILE A 9 54.60 167.14 80.07
N GLY A 10 53.44 167.64 80.48
CA GLY A 10 52.31 167.90 79.59
C GLY A 10 51.43 166.69 79.26
N TRP A 11 51.39 165.67 80.13
CA TRP A 11 50.47 164.54 79.99
C TRP A 11 49.11 164.81 80.66
N THR A 12 48.04 164.53 79.94
CA THR A 12 46.65 164.50 80.45
C THR A 12 45.98 163.19 80.04
N ASP A 13 45.00 162.74 80.83
CA ASP A 13 44.56 161.33 80.91
C ASP A 13 43.59 160.91 79.78
N GLY A 14 43.93 161.25 78.53
CA GLY A 14 43.15 160.96 77.33
C GLY A 14 44.01 160.35 76.21
N PHE A 15 43.37 159.83 75.16
CA PHE A 15 44.03 159.11 74.06
C PHE A 15 44.79 160.02 73.06
N ALA A 16 45.42 161.08 73.55
CA ALA A 16 46.17 162.07 72.78
C ALA A 16 47.57 162.25 73.39
N ILE A 17 48.56 161.54 72.84
CA ILE A 17 49.99 161.79 73.14
C ILE A 17 50.44 163.02 72.34
N PRO A 18 50.93 164.10 72.97
CA PRO A 18 51.44 165.25 72.23
C PRO A 18 52.84 164.97 71.61
N VAL A 19 52.85 164.36 70.41
CA VAL A 19 54.00 164.31 69.46
C VAL A 19 55.10 163.31 69.91
N ALA A 20 55.78 162.54 69.06
CA ALA A 20 56.10 162.73 67.63
C ALA A 20 55.82 161.53 66.70
N ASN A 21 54.90 161.73 65.74
CA ASN A 21 55.20 161.73 64.29
C ASN A 21 53.93 162.10 63.50
N THR A 22 54.09 162.67 62.29
CA THR A 22 52.98 163.14 61.45
C THR A 22 52.25 161.99 60.73
N GLU A 23 52.99 160.96 60.31
CA GLU A 23 52.50 159.80 59.54
C GLU A 23 51.34 159.08 60.24
N ASN A 24 51.41 158.97 61.57
CA ASN A 24 50.41 158.31 62.40
C ASN A 24 49.02 158.96 62.34
N LYS A 25 48.92 160.26 62.00
CA LYS A 25 47.61 160.92 61.78
C LYS A 25 47.01 160.56 60.42
N ALA A 26 47.81 160.47 59.36
CA ALA A 26 47.32 160.13 58.02
C ALA A 26 46.74 158.70 57.98
N LEU A 27 47.43 157.74 58.62
CA LEU A 27 46.97 156.35 58.75
C LEU A 27 45.60 156.24 59.43
N GLN A 28 45.30 157.11 60.40
CA GLN A 28 44.02 157.10 61.11
C GLN A 28 42.83 157.51 60.20
N GLU A 29 43.04 158.40 59.23
CA GLU A 29 42.00 158.80 58.26
C GLU A 29 41.79 157.76 57.16
N GLU A 30 42.85 157.06 56.72
CA GLU A 30 42.72 155.98 55.73
C GLU A 30 41.90 154.80 56.27
N ILE A 31 42.11 154.42 57.53
CA ILE A 31 41.34 153.36 58.22
C ILE A 31 39.83 153.67 58.17
N GLN A 32 39.42 154.92 58.43
CA GLN A 32 38.00 155.31 58.38
C GLN A 32 37.39 155.26 56.97
N LYS A 33 38.19 155.49 55.92
CA LYS A 33 37.72 155.31 54.53
C LYS A 33 37.53 153.83 54.20
N LYS A 34 38.49 152.97 54.57
CA LYS A 34 38.41 151.52 54.32
C LYS A 34 37.25 150.84 55.05
N GLN A 35 36.91 151.29 56.27
CA GLN A 35 35.72 150.83 56.99
C GLN A 35 34.42 151.06 56.20
N LYS A 36 34.27 152.18 55.49
CA LYS A 36 33.08 152.46 54.66
C LYS A 36 33.03 151.59 53.40
N GLU A 37 34.17 151.38 52.74
CA GLU A 37 34.25 150.52 51.55
C GLU A 37 33.83 149.08 51.85
N ASN A 38 34.24 148.51 53.00
CA ASN A 38 33.86 147.16 53.42
C ASN A 38 32.34 146.98 53.50
N SER A 39 31.62 147.91 54.13
CA SER A 39 30.16 147.82 54.30
C SER A 39 29.38 147.71 52.97
N ILE A 40 29.88 148.35 51.91
CA ILE A 40 29.28 148.32 50.57
C ILE A 40 29.59 146.98 49.86
N LEU A 41 30.75 146.38 50.14
CA LEU A 41 31.12 145.06 49.62
C LEU A 41 30.35 143.94 50.33
N GLU A 42 30.17 144.04 51.64
CA GLU A 42 29.38 143.10 52.46
C GLU A 42 27.93 142.99 51.95
N ALA A 43 27.27 144.11 51.67
CA ALA A 43 25.91 144.14 51.12
C ALA A 43 25.79 143.44 49.76
N LYS A 44 26.80 143.58 48.88
CA LYS A 44 26.85 142.87 47.59
C LYS A 44 27.10 141.37 47.77
N ILE A 45 27.89 141.00 48.78
CA ILE A 45 28.17 139.60 49.11
C ILE A 45 26.90 138.89 49.62
N SER A 46 25.99 139.56 50.36
CA SER A 46 24.69 138.98 50.72
C SER A 46 23.79 138.70 49.50
N GLU A 47 23.62 139.67 48.60
CA GLU A 47 22.82 139.46 47.37
C GLU A 47 23.32 138.28 46.52
N HIS A 48 24.65 138.13 46.40
CA HIS A 48 25.23 137.03 45.65
C HIS A 48 25.06 135.68 46.35
N LYS A 49 25.12 135.62 47.69
CA LYS A 49 24.84 134.40 48.46
C LYS A 49 23.40 133.91 48.25
N GLU A 50 22.42 134.81 48.31
CA GLU A 50 21.00 134.47 48.09
C GLU A 50 20.75 133.91 46.68
N LYS A 51 21.31 134.55 45.65
CA LYS A 51 21.22 134.10 44.25
C LYS A 51 21.90 132.73 44.04
N ILE A 52 23.04 132.48 44.69
CA ILE A 52 23.73 131.18 44.66
C ILE A 52 22.89 130.10 45.38
N GLN A 53 22.24 130.43 46.50
CA GLN A 53 21.40 129.50 47.24
C GLN A 53 20.18 129.06 46.42
N ALA A 54 19.43 130.00 45.83
CA ALA A 54 18.28 129.71 44.99
C ALA A 54 18.63 128.82 43.77
N LEU A 55 19.76 129.10 43.09
CA LEU A 55 20.25 128.26 41.99
C LEU A 55 20.71 126.88 42.47
N SER A 56 21.30 126.78 43.66
CA SER A 56 21.71 125.51 44.26
C SER A 56 20.51 124.63 44.59
N ASP A 57 19.41 125.21 45.06
CA ASP A 57 18.18 124.47 45.39
C ASP A 57 17.43 124.02 44.13
N HIS A 58 17.33 124.86 43.10
CA HIS A 58 16.84 124.43 41.78
C HIS A 58 17.68 123.26 41.20
N LEU A 59 19.00 123.32 41.35
CA LEU A 59 19.92 122.27 40.88
C LEU A 59 19.79 120.95 41.68
N LYS A 60 19.40 121.00 42.96
CA LYS A 60 19.02 119.79 43.73
C LYS A 60 17.78 119.14 43.13
N ASN A 61 16.73 119.92 42.84
CA ASN A 61 15.48 119.41 42.29
C ASN A 61 15.70 118.76 40.90
N VAL A 62 16.45 119.40 40.00
CA VAL A 62 16.80 118.83 38.69
C VAL A 62 17.58 117.51 38.82
N ARG A 63 18.45 117.37 39.84
CA ARG A 63 19.14 116.09 40.13
C ARG A 63 18.21 115.02 40.67
N GLN A 64 17.17 115.38 41.43
CA GLN A 64 16.16 114.45 41.91
C GLN A 64 15.32 113.90 40.75
N GLU A 65 14.81 114.76 39.87
CA GLU A 65 14.07 114.34 38.66
C GLU A 65 14.92 113.47 37.72
N LEU A 66 16.20 113.80 37.55
CA LEU A 66 17.15 112.96 36.80
C LEU A 66 17.36 111.58 37.47
N SER A 67 17.33 111.50 38.80
CA SER A 67 17.40 110.22 39.51
C SER A 67 16.10 109.41 39.40
N HIS A 68 14.94 110.06 39.42
CA HIS A 68 13.63 109.42 39.27
C HIS A 68 13.45 108.84 37.86
N THR A 69 13.79 109.63 36.83
CA THR A 69 13.77 109.16 35.43
C THR A 69 14.77 108.03 35.17
N GLN A 70 15.98 108.07 35.75
CA GLN A 70 16.92 106.93 35.67
C GLN A 70 16.41 105.66 36.37
N VAL A 71 15.68 105.78 37.48
CA VAL A 71 15.03 104.63 38.13
C VAL A 71 13.90 104.08 37.26
N LEU A 72 13.10 104.94 36.61
CA LEU A 72 12.04 104.54 35.70
C LEU A 72 12.59 103.77 34.49
N CYS A 73 13.63 104.27 33.82
CA CYS A 73 14.26 103.57 32.70
C CYS A 73 14.76 102.17 33.11
N ARG A 74 15.38 102.04 34.28
CA ARG A 74 15.85 100.75 34.84
C ARG A 74 14.73 99.81 35.27
N ALA A 75 13.51 100.30 35.45
CA ALA A 75 12.33 99.46 35.64
C ALA A 75 11.88 98.89 34.28
N VAL A 76 11.71 99.75 33.28
CA VAL A 76 11.32 99.38 31.91
C VAL A 76 12.34 98.42 31.27
N GLU A 77 13.65 98.64 31.47
CA GLU A 77 14.70 97.71 31.04
C GLU A 77 14.43 96.29 31.58
N LYS A 78 14.21 96.14 32.89
CA LYS A 78 13.91 94.85 33.53
C LYS A 78 12.57 94.26 33.11
N GLU A 79 11.58 95.09 32.84
CA GLU A 79 10.29 94.65 32.30
C GLU A 79 10.51 94.02 30.91
N THR A 80 11.26 94.66 30.01
CA THR A 80 11.60 94.09 28.70
C THR A 80 12.49 92.84 28.78
N GLU A 81 13.41 92.75 29.74
CA GLU A 81 14.16 91.51 30.02
C GLU A 81 13.22 90.38 30.46
N SER A 82 12.21 90.69 31.29
CA SER A 82 11.22 89.72 31.75
C SER A 82 10.29 89.27 30.61
N GLU A 83 9.84 90.17 29.74
CA GLU A 83 9.05 89.85 28.54
C GLU A 83 9.85 88.98 27.56
N ALA A 84 11.12 89.30 27.33
CA ALA A 84 12.01 88.47 26.51
C ALA A 84 12.19 87.06 27.11
N HIS A 85 12.29 86.95 28.43
CA HIS A 85 12.32 85.66 29.13
C HIS A 85 11.00 84.88 29.01
N PHE A 86 9.85 85.53 29.21
CA PHE A 86 8.53 84.90 29.03
C PHE A 86 8.30 84.45 27.59
N LYS A 87 8.69 85.25 26.60
CA LYS A 87 8.67 84.87 25.18
C LYS A 87 9.55 83.65 24.92
N ALA A 88 10.77 83.63 25.46
CA ALA A 88 11.68 82.48 25.32
C ALA A 88 11.16 81.22 26.05
N LEU A 89 10.35 81.34 27.10
CA LEU A 89 9.64 80.20 27.70
C LEU A 89 8.51 79.71 26.78
N ALA A 90 7.68 80.62 26.26
CA ALA A 90 6.59 80.29 25.33
C ALA A 90 7.11 79.64 24.03
N GLU A 91 8.24 80.10 23.49
CA GLU A 91 8.88 79.50 22.32
C GLU A 91 9.44 78.09 22.60
N ARG A 92 9.95 77.82 23.81
CA ARG A 92 10.36 76.47 24.24
C ARG A 92 9.17 75.53 24.40
N GLU A 93 8.09 75.95 25.05
CA GLU A 93 6.88 75.14 25.18
C GLU A 93 6.20 74.91 23.83
N MET A 94 6.15 75.90 22.93
CA MET A 94 5.72 75.69 21.54
C MET A 94 6.62 74.69 20.80
N GLY A 95 7.93 74.75 21.00
CA GLY A 95 8.89 73.80 20.43
C GLY A 95 8.64 72.37 20.93
N ARG A 96 8.44 72.21 22.24
CA ARG A 96 8.09 70.94 22.89
C ARG A 96 6.75 70.40 22.40
N LEU A 97 5.69 71.22 22.40
CA LEU A 97 4.36 70.81 21.92
C LEU A 97 4.38 70.38 20.45
N ARG A 98 5.22 71.00 19.60
CA ARG A 98 5.44 70.54 18.21
C ARG A 98 6.15 69.19 18.13
N GLN A 99 7.07 68.89 19.06
CA GLN A 99 7.70 67.57 19.16
C GLN A 99 6.68 66.52 19.65
N GLU A 100 5.86 66.84 20.64
CA GLU A 100 4.79 65.95 21.13
C GLU A 100 3.73 65.71 20.04
N ILE A 101 3.32 66.73 19.29
CA ILE A 101 2.41 66.59 18.13
C ILE A 101 3.03 65.68 17.06
N THR A 102 4.28 65.91 16.65
CA THR A 102 4.91 65.07 15.60
C THR A 102 5.16 63.64 16.08
N GLN A 103 5.37 63.39 17.38
CA GLN A 103 5.37 62.04 17.95
C GLN A 103 3.98 61.39 17.83
N LEU A 104 2.92 62.08 18.24
CA LEU A 104 1.53 61.59 18.13
C LEU A 104 1.09 61.37 16.66
N GLU A 105 1.54 62.20 15.72
CA GLU A 105 1.29 62.01 14.28
C GLU A 105 1.97 60.73 13.74
N ASN A 106 3.21 60.46 14.16
CA ASN A 106 3.91 59.22 13.82
C ASN A 106 3.27 57.99 14.48
N GLU A 107 2.81 58.10 15.74
CA GLU A 107 2.05 57.04 16.40
C GLU A 107 0.70 56.77 15.71
N LEU A 108 -0.03 57.82 15.31
CA LEU A 108 -1.25 57.70 14.50
C LEU A 108 -0.97 57.07 13.13
N GLY A 109 0.18 57.38 12.51
CA GLY A 109 0.67 56.69 11.32
C GLY A 109 0.85 55.19 11.54
N ALA A 110 1.64 54.80 12.54
CA ALA A 110 1.88 53.41 12.90
C ALA A 110 0.60 52.67 13.33
N LEU A 111 -0.36 53.35 13.97
CA LEU A 111 -1.68 52.79 14.31
C LEU A 111 -2.55 52.58 13.06
N ARG A 112 -2.51 53.48 12.07
CA ARG A 112 -3.16 53.27 10.76
C ARG A 112 -2.53 52.10 10.01
N GLU A 113 -1.21 51.96 10.00
CA GLU A 113 -0.53 50.82 9.39
C GLU A 113 -0.90 49.49 10.07
N ARG A 114 -0.91 49.46 11.41
CA ARG A 114 -1.37 48.30 12.20
C ARG A 114 -2.83 47.97 11.91
N ARG A 115 -3.71 48.96 11.83
CA ARG A 115 -5.12 48.77 11.44
C ARG A 115 -5.21 48.16 10.04
N ASN A 116 -4.53 48.73 9.06
CA ASN A 116 -4.55 48.24 7.67
C ASN A 116 -4.00 46.80 7.60
N ALA A 117 -2.97 46.46 8.37
CA ALA A 117 -2.45 45.10 8.48
C ALA A 117 -3.46 44.14 9.14
N GLN A 118 -4.16 44.58 10.19
CA GLN A 118 -5.24 43.81 10.81
C GLN A 118 -6.44 43.62 9.87
N GLU A 119 -6.89 44.63 9.14
CA GLU A 119 -7.97 44.54 8.16
C GLU A 119 -7.60 43.60 7.00
N ASN A 120 -6.37 43.66 6.50
CA ASN A 120 -5.85 42.70 5.51
C ASN A 120 -5.78 41.26 6.05
N ASN A 121 -5.48 41.09 7.34
CA ASN A 121 -5.47 39.77 7.99
C ASN A 121 -6.89 39.25 8.25
N ILE A 122 -7.83 40.13 8.61
CA ILE A 122 -9.26 39.81 8.73
C ILE A 122 -9.80 39.38 7.37
N PHE A 123 -9.52 40.12 6.29
CA PHE A 123 -9.93 39.76 4.94
C PHE A 123 -9.41 38.38 4.50
N LYS A 124 -8.12 38.10 4.77
CA LYS A 124 -7.53 36.77 4.51
C LYS A 124 -8.15 35.68 5.40
N ALA A 125 -8.57 36.00 6.62
CA ALA A 125 -9.25 35.07 7.51
C ALA A 125 -10.70 34.82 7.07
N THR A 126 -11.44 35.84 6.62
CA THR A 126 -12.81 35.67 6.09
C THR A 126 -12.80 34.89 4.78
N GLN A 127 -11.84 35.15 3.87
CA GLN A 127 -11.68 34.34 2.66
C GLN A 127 -11.43 32.86 3.01
N LYS A 128 -10.51 32.57 3.95
CA LYS A 128 -10.29 31.19 4.42
C LYS A 128 -11.52 30.57 5.10
N LEU A 129 -12.32 31.37 5.79
CA LEU A 129 -13.56 30.93 6.43
C LEU A 129 -14.63 30.61 5.37
N GLU A 130 -14.67 31.35 4.26
CA GLU A 130 -15.51 31.06 3.09
C GLU A 130 -15.02 29.82 2.32
N GLU A 131 -13.71 29.64 2.14
CA GLU A 131 -13.10 28.42 1.59
C GLU A 131 -13.44 27.19 2.44
N LEU A 132 -13.30 27.29 3.77
CA LEU A 132 -13.66 26.23 4.72
C LEU A 132 -15.17 25.96 4.78
N LYS A 133 -16.03 26.98 4.63
CA LYS A 133 -17.48 26.80 4.45
C LYS A 133 -17.80 26.10 3.12
N GLY A 134 -17.08 26.43 2.06
CA GLY A 134 -17.17 25.76 0.77
C GLY A 134 -16.85 24.27 0.89
N GLN A 135 -15.75 23.95 1.58
CA GLN A 135 -15.36 22.56 1.90
C GLN A 135 -16.42 21.87 2.77
N LEU A 136 -16.83 22.45 3.90
CA LEU A 136 -17.86 21.88 4.77
C LEU A 136 -19.20 21.62 4.04
N ASN A 137 -19.60 22.50 3.12
CA ASN A 137 -20.80 22.30 2.29
C ASN A 137 -20.64 21.18 1.25
N TRP A 138 -19.41 20.86 0.82
CA TRP A 138 -19.10 19.69 -0.01
C TRP A 138 -19.02 18.41 0.82
N ASP A 139 -18.39 18.46 1.99
CA ASP A 139 -18.28 17.36 2.94
C ASP A 139 -19.67 16.94 3.43
N GLN A 140 -20.55 17.90 3.74
CA GLN A 140 -21.94 17.63 4.08
C GLN A 140 -22.69 16.97 2.92
N LYS A 141 -22.63 17.54 1.70
CA LYS A 141 -23.31 16.94 0.53
C LYS A 141 -22.83 15.54 0.20
N THR A 142 -21.52 15.28 0.32
CA THR A 142 -20.97 13.95 0.08
C THR A 142 -21.41 12.98 1.18
N LEU A 143 -21.41 13.39 2.46
CA LEU A 143 -21.98 12.61 3.56
C LEU A 143 -23.46 12.30 3.33
N ASP A 144 -24.27 13.29 2.93
CA ASP A 144 -25.69 13.09 2.62
C ASP A 144 -25.87 12.04 1.51
N THR A 145 -25.11 12.12 0.41
CA THR A 145 -25.15 11.08 -0.65
C THR A 145 -24.65 9.71 -0.20
N TRP A 146 -23.68 9.65 0.73
CA TRP A 146 -23.22 8.37 1.31
C TRP A 146 -24.27 7.75 2.24
N LEU A 147 -25.04 8.58 2.95
CA LEU A 147 -26.17 8.13 3.78
C LEU A 147 -27.35 7.64 2.92
N GLU A 148 -27.66 8.34 1.83
CA GLU A 148 -28.63 7.89 0.82
C GLU A 148 -28.19 6.55 0.20
N GLU A 149 -26.95 6.44 -0.27
CA GLU A 149 -26.39 5.18 -0.80
C GLU A 149 -26.39 4.04 0.22
N SER A 150 -26.14 4.32 1.51
CA SER A 150 -26.22 3.31 2.57
C SER A 150 -27.65 2.85 2.77
N ALA A 151 -28.59 3.78 2.92
CA ALA A 151 -30.01 3.46 3.07
C ALA A 151 -30.59 2.72 1.86
N GLN A 152 -30.06 2.95 0.65
CA GLN A 152 -30.38 2.18 -0.55
C GLN A 152 -29.90 0.72 -0.43
N LYS A 153 -28.64 0.50 0.00
CA LYS A 153 -28.05 -0.83 0.21
C LYS A 153 -28.71 -1.59 1.36
N ASP A 154 -29.15 -0.89 2.41
CA ASP A 154 -29.91 -1.47 3.52
C ASP A 154 -31.31 -1.91 3.07
N GLN A 155 -31.95 -1.18 2.16
CA GLN A 155 -33.21 -1.61 1.52
C GLN A 155 -33.00 -2.84 0.61
N ASP A 156 -31.96 -2.86 -0.21
CA ASP A 156 -31.64 -3.98 -1.10
C ASP A 156 -31.31 -5.26 -0.31
N THR A 157 -30.52 -5.16 0.76
CA THR A 157 -30.20 -6.31 1.64
C THR A 157 -31.44 -6.82 2.38
N MET A 158 -32.34 -5.93 2.83
CA MET A 158 -33.63 -6.32 3.39
C MET A 158 -34.55 -6.99 2.36
N ALA A 159 -34.51 -6.59 1.08
CA ALA A 159 -35.21 -7.28 0.01
C ALA A 159 -34.63 -8.68 -0.26
N ILE A 160 -33.30 -8.82 -0.29
CA ILE A 160 -32.60 -10.11 -0.42
C ILE A 160 -32.95 -11.06 0.74
N LEU A 161 -32.92 -10.57 1.99
CA LEU A 161 -33.32 -11.36 3.17
C LEU A 161 -34.79 -11.82 3.08
N LYS A 162 -35.69 -10.97 2.59
CA LYS A 162 -37.10 -11.32 2.38
C LYS A 162 -37.27 -12.41 1.31
N TYR A 163 -36.53 -12.36 0.21
CA TYR A 163 -36.56 -13.43 -0.79
C TYR A 163 -35.95 -14.73 -0.25
N ALA A 164 -34.81 -14.67 0.45
CA ALA A 164 -34.20 -15.84 1.09
C ALA A 164 -35.16 -16.55 2.07
N GLN A 165 -35.96 -15.80 2.86
CA GLN A 165 -37.00 -16.37 3.72
C GLN A 165 -38.14 -17.04 2.94
N GLN A 166 -38.52 -16.49 1.78
CA GLN A 166 -39.53 -17.08 0.89
C GLN A 166 -39.01 -18.36 0.24
N ASP A 167 -37.75 -18.38 -0.19
CA ASP A 167 -37.10 -19.56 -0.77
C ASP A 167 -36.87 -20.64 0.29
N GLU A 168 -36.47 -20.30 1.52
CA GLU A 168 -36.44 -21.24 2.64
C GLU A 168 -37.80 -21.91 2.89
N ALA A 169 -38.89 -21.12 2.88
CA ALA A 169 -40.24 -21.66 3.02
C ALA A 169 -40.63 -22.56 1.83
N ARG A 170 -40.23 -22.18 0.61
CA ARG A 170 -40.43 -22.96 -0.62
C ARG A 170 -39.69 -24.30 -0.56
N ILE A 171 -38.43 -24.28 -0.12
CA ILE A 171 -37.58 -25.47 0.07
C ILE A 171 -38.21 -26.40 1.10
N LYS A 172 -38.62 -25.89 2.28
CA LYS A 172 -39.26 -26.70 3.34
C LYS A 172 -40.51 -27.42 2.83
N VAL A 173 -41.37 -26.75 2.04
CA VAL A 173 -42.54 -27.36 1.39
C VAL A 173 -42.16 -28.42 0.35
N LEU A 174 -41.12 -28.18 -0.46
CA LEU A 174 -40.65 -29.13 -1.46
C LEU A 174 -40.02 -30.38 -0.82
N THR A 175 -39.21 -30.24 0.23
CA THR A 175 -38.63 -31.37 0.98
C THR A 175 -39.71 -32.27 1.56
N LEU A 176 -40.71 -31.71 2.25
CA LEU A 176 -41.85 -32.47 2.78
C LEU A 176 -42.64 -33.18 1.66
N ARG A 177 -42.72 -32.59 0.45
CA ARG A 177 -43.37 -33.24 -0.70
C ARG A 177 -42.54 -34.40 -1.26
N VAL A 178 -41.22 -34.28 -1.28
CA VAL A 178 -40.30 -35.36 -1.67
C VAL A 178 -40.38 -36.51 -0.66
N GLU A 179 -40.32 -36.24 0.64
CA GLU A 179 -40.47 -37.25 1.71
C GLU A 179 -41.79 -38.02 1.60
N LYS A 180 -42.91 -37.30 1.37
CA LYS A 180 -44.20 -37.96 1.14
C LYS A 180 -44.19 -38.86 -0.11
N LEU A 181 -43.59 -38.40 -1.21
CA LEU A 181 -43.52 -39.19 -2.45
C LEU A 181 -42.58 -40.40 -2.34
N THR A 182 -41.48 -40.33 -1.58
CA THR A 182 -40.59 -41.48 -1.35
C THR A 182 -41.24 -42.51 -0.42
N LEU A 183 -42.04 -42.09 0.56
CA LEU A 183 -42.87 -42.99 1.36
C LEU A 183 -43.94 -43.69 0.50
N GLU A 184 -44.69 -42.95 -0.32
CA GLU A 184 -45.68 -43.50 -1.26
C GLU A 184 -45.04 -44.50 -2.26
N ALA A 185 -43.85 -44.20 -2.76
CA ALA A 185 -43.10 -45.09 -3.66
C ALA A 185 -42.61 -46.37 -2.96
N ASN A 186 -42.09 -46.27 -1.72
CA ASN A 186 -41.66 -47.43 -0.94
C ASN A 186 -42.84 -48.34 -0.55
N GLN A 187 -44.02 -47.76 -0.27
CA GLN A 187 -45.25 -48.55 -0.05
C GLN A 187 -45.64 -49.32 -1.32
N LYS A 188 -45.68 -48.65 -2.49
CA LYS A 188 -45.98 -49.31 -3.77
C LYS A 188 -44.99 -50.41 -4.14
N ARG A 189 -43.69 -50.24 -3.82
CA ARG A 189 -42.69 -51.29 -4.04
C ARG A 189 -42.97 -52.52 -3.19
N LYS A 190 -43.28 -52.37 -1.90
CA LYS A 190 -43.65 -53.49 -1.02
C LYS A 190 -44.88 -54.25 -1.53
N VAL A 191 -45.90 -53.55 -2.04
CA VAL A 191 -47.08 -54.20 -2.65
C VAL A 191 -46.66 -55.01 -3.89
N LEU A 192 -45.87 -54.43 -4.80
CA LEU A 192 -45.37 -55.14 -5.99
C LEU A 192 -44.53 -56.37 -5.63
N ASP A 193 -43.64 -56.24 -4.62
CA ASP A 193 -42.82 -57.35 -4.13
C ASP A 193 -43.69 -58.51 -3.59
N ASN A 194 -44.77 -58.21 -2.85
CA ASN A 194 -45.73 -59.21 -2.35
C ASN A 194 -46.49 -59.90 -3.50
N GLU A 195 -47.12 -59.13 -4.40
CA GLU A 195 -47.85 -59.63 -5.57
C GLU A 195 -46.97 -60.54 -6.44
N ARG A 196 -45.68 -60.19 -6.55
CA ARG A 196 -44.67 -61.01 -7.25
C ARG A 196 -44.38 -62.33 -6.53
N THR A 197 -44.33 -62.35 -5.20
CA THR A 197 -44.18 -63.62 -4.47
C THR A 197 -45.43 -64.49 -4.57
N GLU A 198 -46.63 -63.90 -4.50
CA GLU A 198 -47.89 -64.64 -4.60
C GLU A 198 -48.04 -65.27 -5.99
N THR A 199 -47.86 -64.50 -7.06
CA THR A 199 -47.87 -65.00 -8.44
C THR A 199 -46.80 -66.08 -8.70
N MET A 200 -45.59 -65.94 -8.15
CA MET A 200 -44.56 -66.97 -8.23
C MET A 200 -44.98 -68.28 -7.53
N THR A 201 -45.57 -68.19 -6.33
CA THR A 201 -46.04 -69.39 -5.60
C THR A 201 -47.22 -70.08 -6.32
N ALA A 202 -48.12 -69.31 -6.92
CA ALA A 202 -49.22 -69.83 -7.73
C ALA A 202 -48.70 -70.56 -8.98
N GLN A 203 -47.67 -70.02 -9.65
CA GLN A 203 -47.05 -70.69 -10.80
C GLN A 203 -46.38 -72.01 -10.39
N ILE A 204 -45.61 -72.03 -9.29
CA ILE A 204 -44.99 -73.26 -8.76
C ILE A 204 -46.05 -74.32 -8.43
N ALA A 205 -47.18 -73.92 -7.85
CA ALA A 205 -48.30 -74.84 -7.58
C ALA A 205 -48.90 -75.41 -8.87
N LEU A 206 -49.12 -74.58 -9.90
CA LEU A 206 -49.62 -75.02 -11.20
C LEU A 206 -48.66 -76.01 -11.88
N ASP A 207 -47.37 -75.70 -11.94
CA ASP A 207 -46.35 -76.60 -12.50
C ASP A 207 -46.32 -77.94 -11.75
N LYS A 208 -46.45 -77.93 -10.42
CA LYS A 208 -46.53 -79.16 -9.62
C LYS A 208 -47.78 -79.99 -9.93
N THR A 209 -48.95 -79.36 -10.12
CA THR A 209 -50.15 -80.09 -10.56
C THR A 209 -50.00 -80.65 -11.98
N ALA A 210 -49.31 -79.95 -12.88
CA ALA A 210 -49.03 -80.43 -14.23
C ALA A 210 -48.08 -81.64 -14.24
N GLU A 211 -47.07 -81.67 -13.35
CA GLU A 211 -46.25 -82.87 -13.13
C GLU A 211 -47.08 -84.06 -12.64
N SER A 212 -47.94 -83.87 -11.63
CA SER A 212 -48.81 -84.94 -11.11
C SER A 212 -49.78 -85.47 -12.16
N LEU A 213 -50.33 -84.59 -13.02
CA LEU A 213 -51.16 -85.02 -14.15
C LEU A 213 -50.37 -85.84 -15.17
N ARG A 214 -49.13 -85.48 -15.49
CA ARG A 214 -48.26 -86.30 -16.39
C ARG A 214 -47.96 -87.67 -15.79
N GLN A 215 -47.71 -87.74 -14.48
CA GLN A 215 -47.50 -89.01 -13.76
C GLN A 215 -48.74 -89.91 -13.84
N ALA A 216 -49.91 -89.39 -13.45
CA ALA A 216 -51.18 -90.12 -13.53
C ALA A 216 -51.55 -90.56 -14.96
N HIS A 217 -51.20 -89.76 -15.98
CA HIS A 217 -51.36 -90.15 -17.38
C HIS A 217 -50.43 -91.30 -17.79
N GLY A 218 -49.18 -91.31 -17.33
CA GLY A 218 -48.23 -92.41 -17.56
C GLY A 218 -48.67 -93.71 -16.88
N GLU A 219 -49.06 -93.64 -15.61
CA GLU A 219 -49.64 -94.77 -14.85
C GLU A 219 -50.87 -95.35 -15.54
N ARG A 220 -51.79 -94.48 -16.02
CA ARG A 220 -52.96 -94.89 -16.79
C ARG A 220 -52.59 -95.57 -18.11
N GLN A 221 -51.58 -95.08 -18.84
CA GLN A 221 -51.14 -95.71 -20.09
C GLN A 221 -50.52 -97.09 -19.86
N GLU A 222 -49.69 -97.23 -18.81
CA GLU A 222 -49.11 -98.52 -18.43
C GLU A 222 -50.19 -99.52 -18.00
N LEU A 223 -51.19 -99.09 -17.23
CA LEU A 223 -52.31 -99.94 -16.83
C LEU A 223 -53.17 -100.36 -18.04
N ILE A 224 -53.40 -99.47 -19.02
CA ILE A 224 -54.05 -99.81 -20.30
C ILE A 224 -53.21 -100.83 -21.09
N ARG A 225 -51.87 -100.69 -21.13
CA ARG A 225 -50.96 -101.64 -21.79
C ARG A 225 -51.04 -103.02 -21.14
N GLN A 226 -51.04 -103.09 -19.81
CA GLN A 226 -51.21 -104.34 -19.06
C GLN A 226 -52.56 -105.01 -19.36
N TRP A 227 -53.66 -104.25 -19.36
CA TRP A 227 -54.98 -104.74 -19.76
C TRP A 227 -54.99 -105.28 -21.20
N GLY A 228 -54.41 -104.53 -22.17
CA GLY A 228 -54.29 -104.98 -23.56
C GLY A 228 -53.58 -106.33 -23.69
N ASN A 229 -52.45 -106.51 -22.99
CA ASN A 229 -51.72 -107.77 -22.96
C ASN A 229 -52.58 -108.94 -22.43
N THR A 230 -53.39 -108.73 -21.38
CA THR A 230 -54.28 -109.80 -20.84
C THR A 230 -55.39 -110.17 -21.82
N ILE A 231 -55.94 -109.21 -22.57
CA ILE A 231 -56.95 -109.47 -23.61
C ILE A 231 -56.34 -110.25 -24.79
N GLU A 232 -55.10 -109.96 -25.18
CA GLU A 232 -54.40 -110.77 -26.18
C GLU A 232 -54.11 -112.20 -25.72
N GLN A 233 -53.76 -112.40 -24.45
CA GLN A 233 -53.55 -113.73 -23.88
C GLN A 233 -54.86 -114.54 -23.83
N MET A 234 -55.99 -113.91 -23.49
CA MET A 234 -57.31 -114.54 -23.60
C MET A 234 -57.62 -114.96 -25.05
N ARG A 235 -57.50 -114.04 -26.01
CA ARG A 235 -57.78 -114.32 -27.44
C ARG A 235 -56.94 -115.47 -28.01
N LYS A 236 -55.67 -115.60 -27.59
CA LYS A 236 -54.80 -116.73 -27.97
C LYS A 236 -55.34 -118.05 -27.43
N ARG A 237 -55.78 -118.09 -26.16
CA ARG A 237 -56.42 -119.28 -25.57
C ARG A 237 -57.77 -119.61 -26.19
N ASP A 238 -58.58 -118.62 -26.57
CA ASP A 238 -59.83 -118.85 -27.29
C ASP A 238 -59.57 -119.53 -28.65
N GLN A 239 -58.51 -119.12 -29.36
CA GLN A 239 -58.07 -119.73 -30.63
C GLN A 239 -57.53 -121.16 -30.43
N GLU A 240 -56.71 -121.40 -29.40
CA GLU A 240 -56.25 -122.74 -29.01
C GLU A 240 -57.44 -123.67 -28.69
N LEU A 241 -58.42 -123.19 -27.93
CA LEU A 241 -59.61 -123.95 -27.55
C LEU A 241 -60.50 -124.27 -28.76
N GLN A 242 -60.63 -123.35 -29.72
CA GLN A 242 -61.30 -123.60 -31.01
C GLN A 242 -60.57 -124.68 -31.83
N GLN A 243 -59.24 -124.68 -31.87
CA GLN A 243 -58.46 -125.73 -32.54
C GLN A 243 -58.66 -127.10 -31.88
N CYS A 244 -58.64 -127.16 -30.54
CA CYS A 244 -58.96 -128.38 -29.80
C CYS A 244 -60.40 -128.88 -30.06
N ALA A 245 -61.37 -127.97 -30.18
CA ALA A 245 -62.76 -128.32 -30.52
C ALA A 245 -62.90 -128.91 -31.94
N LEU A 246 -62.16 -128.38 -32.91
CA LEU A 246 -62.11 -128.91 -34.28
C LEU A 246 -61.51 -130.32 -34.31
N LEU A 247 -60.37 -130.56 -33.64
CA LEU A 247 -59.77 -131.90 -33.54
C LEU A 247 -60.72 -132.91 -32.86
N LEU A 248 -61.41 -132.49 -31.78
CA LEU A 248 -62.46 -133.31 -31.15
C LEU A 248 -63.63 -133.62 -32.09
N SER A 249 -63.98 -132.72 -33.01
CA SER A 249 -65.05 -132.96 -33.99
C SER A 249 -64.65 -134.00 -35.04
N GLN A 250 -63.41 -133.95 -35.52
CA GLN A 250 -62.83 -134.90 -36.48
C GLN A 250 -62.76 -136.31 -35.89
N MET A 251 -62.21 -136.46 -34.67
CA MET A 251 -62.15 -137.76 -33.99
C MET A 251 -63.56 -138.33 -33.72
N LYS A 252 -64.54 -137.48 -33.40
CA LYS A 252 -65.97 -137.88 -33.28
C LYS A 252 -66.62 -138.24 -34.62
N GLN A 253 -66.06 -137.86 -35.77
CA GLN A 253 -66.52 -138.33 -37.07
C GLN A 253 -65.94 -139.72 -37.37
N GLU A 254 -64.62 -139.91 -37.24
CA GLU A 254 -64.02 -141.23 -37.51
C GLU A 254 -64.61 -142.35 -36.64
N VAL A 255 -64.97 -142.05 -35.37
CA VAL A 255 -65.63 -143.01 -34.48
C VAL A 255 -66.99 -143.44 -35.02
N ARG A 256 -67.77 -142.53 -35.61
CA ARG A 256 -69.07 -142.87 -36.24
C ARG A 256 -68.85 -143.74 -37.48
N GLU A 257 -67.94 -143.36 -38.36
CA GLU A 257 -67.60 -144.13 -39.56
C GLU A 257 -67.11 -145.56 -39.23
N ARG A 258 -66.35 -145.73 -38.13
CA ARG A 258 -65.96 -147.07 -37.63
C ARG A 258 -67.15 -147.83 -37.02
N GLN A 259 -68.06 -147.16 -36.32
CA GLN A 259 -69.27 -147.77 -35.75
C GLN A 259 -70.24 -148.26 -36.83
N ASP A 260 -70.44 -147.50 -37.91
CA ASP A 260 -71.35 -147.88 -38.98
C ASP A 260 -70.84 -149.10 -39.78
N ARG A 261 -69.53 -149.16 -40.07
CA ARG A 261 -68.88 -150.37 -40.63
C ARG A 261 -69.05 -151.61 -39.74
N ILE A 262 -69.12 -151.45 -38.42
CA ILE A 262 -69.39 -152.56 -37.48
C ILE A 262 -70.85 -153.03 -37.57
N LYS A 263 -71.82 -152.11 -37.74
CA LYS A 263 -73.24 -152.46 -37.96
C LYS A 263 -73.40 -153.26 -39.25
N GLU A 264 -72.84 -152.79 -40.36
CA GLU A 264 -72.86 -153.49 -41.66
C GLU A 264 -72.37 -154.94 -41.55
N LYS A 265 -71.27 -155.16 -40.81
CA LYS A 265 -70.71 -156.51 -40.61
C LYS A 265 -71.54 -157.39 -39.69
N LYS A 266 -72.29 -156.83 -38.72
CA LYS A 266 -73.26 -157.59 -37.91
C LYS A 266 -74.46 -158.03 -38.74
N ASN A 267 -75.11 -157.08 -39.42
CA ASN A 267 -76.29 -157.36 -40.25
C ASN A 267 -75.99 -158.42 -41.32
N PHE A 268 -74.79 -158.37 -41.93
CA PHE A 268 -74.35 -159.40 -42.87
C PHE A 268 -74.29 -160.80 -42.21
N LEU A 269 -73.71 -160.91 -41.01
CA LEU A 269 -73.60 -162.19 -40.31
C LEU A 269 -74.97 -162.76 -39.92
N GLU A 270 -75.87 -161.91 -39.43
CA GLU A 270 -77.25 -162.29 -39.09
C GLU A 270 -77.99 -162.90 -40.30
N THR A 271 -77.90 -162.28 -41.49
CA THR A 271 -78.51 -162.83 -42.71
C THR A 271 -77.92 -164.18 -43.16
N GLN A 272 -76.64 -164.46 -42.86
CA GLN A 272 -76.04 -165.76 -43.18
C GLN A 272 -76.53 -166.87 -42.22
N GLU A 273 -76.76 -166.55 -40.94
CA GLU A 273 -77.36 -167.51 -40.01
C GLU A 273 -78.81 -167.86 -40.39
N GLU A 274 -79.61 -166.87 -40.80
CA GLU A 274 -80.99 -167.09 -41.22
C GLU A 274 -81.10 -167.99 -42.46
N ASN A 275 -80.25 -167.75 -43.48
CA ASN A 275 -80.15 -168.60 -44.66
C ASN A 275 -79.86 -170.07 -44.30
N ASN A 276 -78.88 -170.33 -43.43
CA ASN A 276 -78.55 -171.69 -43.00
C ASN A 276 -79.73 -172.38 -42.28
N ARG A 277 -80.40 -171.66 -41.37
CA ARG A 277 -81.62 -172.15 -40.68
C ARG A 277 -82.75 -172.47 -41.66
N GLU A 278 -82.82 -171.86 -42.85
CA GLU A 278 -83.80 -172.24 -43.87
C GLU A 278 -83.42 -173.52 -44.62
N TYR A 279 -82.15 -173.73 -44.94
CA TYR A 279 -81.72 -174.95 -45.66
C TYR A 279 -81.97 -176.21 -44.81
N GLU A 280 -81.71 -176.16 -43.49
CA GLU A 280 -82.03 -177.25 -42.55
C GLU A 280 -83.54 -177.58 -42.53
N ARG A 281 -84.40 -176.56 -42.54
CA ARG A 281 -85.86 -176.71 -42.62
C ARG A 281 -86.31 -177.32 -43.96
N LYS A 282 -85.63 -177.00 -45.06
CA LYS A 282 -85.92 -177.56 -46.40
C LYS A 282 -85.53 -179.05 -46.47
N ILE A 283 -84.36 -179.43 -45.96
CA ILE A 283 -83.88 -180.83 -45.92
C ILE A 283 -84.82 -181.72 -45.09
N THR A 284 -85.10 -181.34 -43.85
CA THR A 284 -85.99 -182.14 -42.97
C THR A 284 -87.43 -182.24 -43.47
N GLY A 285 -87.85 -181.35 -44.37
CA GLY A 285 -89.11 -181.44 -45.10
C GLY A 285 -89.10 -182.54 -46.18
N THR A 286 -88.04 -182.63 -46.99
CA THR A 286 -87.96 -183.60 -48.11
C THR A 286 -87.83 -185.03 -47.61
N GLU A 287 -87.08 -185.28 -46.53
CA GLU A 287 -86.93 -186.60 -45.92
C GLU A 287 -88.28 -187.19 -45.47
N ARG A 288 -89.15 -186.37 -44.87
CA ARG A 288 -90.49 -186.77 -44.41
C ARG A 288 -91.43 -187.11 -45.56
N LEU A 289 -91.30 -186.46 -46.72
CA LEU A 289 -92.07 -186.79 -47.92
C LEU A 289 -91.58 -188.10 -48.55
N ALA A 290 -90.27 -188.31 -48.62
CA ALA A 290 -89.67 -189.54 -49.14
C ALA A 290 -90.00 -190.79 -48.31
N ALA A 291 -90.34 -190.64 -47.03
CA ALA A 291 -90.82 -191.73 -46.17
C ALA A 291 -92.28 -192.12 -46.49
N LYS A 292 -93.18 -191.14 -46.66
CA LYS A 292 -94.62 -191.39 -46.92
C LYS A 292 -94.86 -192.14 -48.23
N LEU A 293 -94.25 -191.66 -49.31
CA LEU A 293 -94.42 -192.22 -50.67
C LEU A 293 -94.00 -193.70 -50.78
N ARG A 294 -93.15 -194.20 -49.87
CA ARG A 294 -92.77 -195.62 -49.81
C ARG A 294 -93.84 -196.51 -49.16
N GLY A 295 -94.61 -195.98 -48.21
CA GLY A 295 -95.73 -196.70 -47.60
C GLY A 295 -96.94 -196.76 -48.53
N GLU A 296 -97.29 -195.62 -49.12
CA GLU A 296 -98.43 -195.48 -50.05
C GLU A 296 -98.33 -196.44 -51.25
N LEU A 297 -97.11 -196.68 -51.78
CA LEU A 297 -96.88 -197.67 -52.84
C LEU A 297 -97.23 -199.11 -52.41
N GLN A 298 -96.84 -199.53 -51.20
CA GLN A 298 -97.09 -200.90 -50.71
C GLN A 298 -98.58 -201.17 -50.47
N GLU A 299 -99.33 -200.16 -50.01
CA GLU A 299 -100.78 -200.27 -49.84
C GLU A 299 -101.53 -200.33 -51.18
N LEU A 300 -101.08 -199.58 -52.19
CA LEU A 300 -101.67 -199.58 -53.53
C LEU A 300 -101.44 -200.91 -54.27
N GLU A 301 -100.26 -201.51 -54.16
CA GLU A 301 -99.98 -202.83 -54.75
C GLU A 301 -100.86 -203.94 -54.14
N ALA A 302 -101.07 -203.92 -52.82
CA ALA A 302 -101.92 -204.88 -52.11
C ALA A 302 -103.43 -204.74 -52.42
N ASN A 303 -103.88 -203.55 -52.85
CA ASN A 303 -105.26 -203.33 -53.28
C ASN A 303 -105.48 -203.69 -54.75
N ARG A 304 -104.46 -203.55 -55.61
CA ARG A 304 -104.55 -203.88 -57.05
C ARG A 304 -104.87 -205.36 -57.30
N THR A 305 -104.27 -206.26 -56.52
CA THR A 305 -104.48 -207.72 -56.67
C THR A 305 -105.91 -208.14 -56.31
N ARG A 306 -106.44 -207.67 -55.18
CA ARG A 306 -107.81 -207.96 -54.71
C ARG A 306 -108.88 -207.64 -55.76
N LEU A 307 -108.80 -206.45 -56.36
CA LEU A 307 -109.74 -206.01 -57.40
C LEU A 307 -109.63 -206.84 -58.71
N GLN A 308 -108.48 -207.48 -58.94
CA GLN A 308 -108.26 -208.34 -60.10
C GLN A 308 -108.99 -209.68 -59.95
N ASP A 309 -108.97 -210.27 -58.75
CA ASP A 309 -109.70 -211.50 -58.41
C ASP A 309 -111.22 -211.29 -58.43
N GLU A 310 -111.71 -210.14 -57.93
CA GLU A 310 -113.14 -209.81 -57.92
C GLU A 310 -113.72 -209.71 -59.34
N LEU A 311 -113.04 -209.04 -60.27
CA LEU A 311 -113.45 -208.91 -61.67
C LEU A 311 -113.57 -210.25 -62.39
N GLU A 312 -112.69 -211.19 -62.09
CA GLU A 312 -112.72 -212.55 -62.65
C GLU A 312 -113.96 -213.34 -62.21
N THR A 313 -114.50 -213.10 -61.01
CA THR A 313 -115.77 -213.74 -60.58
C THR A 313 -116.99 -213.10 -61.25
N LEU A 314 -117.04 -211.77 -61.33
CA LEU A 314 -118.17 -211.03 -61.91
C LEU A 314 -118.35 -211.34 -63.40
N ARG A 315 -117.26 -211.45 -64.17
CA ARG A 315 -117.33 -211.72 -65.61
C ARG A 315 -118.00 -213.06 -65.92
N ARG A 316 -117.67 -214.13 -65.17
CA ARG A 316 -118.25 -215.47 -65.32
C ARG A 316 -119.77 -215.50 -65.07
N ASN A 317 -120.27 -214.62 -64.19
CA ASN A 317 -121.70 -214.50 -63.90
C ASN A 317 -122.48 -213.77 -65.03
N VAL A 318 -121.89 -212.74 -65.65
CA VAL A 318 -122.55 -211.96 -66.70
C VAL A 318 -122.87 -212.83 -67.92
N ASP A 319 -121.91 -213.64 -68.38
CA ASP A 319 -122.08 -214.45 -69.60
C ASP A 319 -123.20 -215.51 -69.45
N GLN A 320 -123.41 -216.06 -68.25
CA GLN A 320 -124.57 -216.93 -67.96
C GLN A 320 -125.92 -216.18 -68.05
N THR A 321 -125.98 -214.91 -67.62
CA THR A 321 -127.21 -214.12 -67.71
C THR A 321 -127.57 -213.74 -69.15
N ASN A 322 -126.57 -213.55 -70.03
CA ASN A 322 -126.81 -213.09 -71.39
C ASN A 322 -127.47 -214.19 -72.25
N ILE A 323 -127.05 -215.45 -72.08
CA ILE A 323 -127.67 -216.64 -72.70
C ILE A 323 -129.16 -216.75 -72.33
N ALA A 324 -129.55 -216.34 -71.11
CA ALA A 324 -130.96 -216.30 -70.70
C ALA A 324 -131.77 -215.14 -71.31
N VAL A 325 -131.11 -214.04 -71.70
CA VAL A 325 -131.75 -212.89 -72.37
C VAL A 325 -132.01 -213.17 -73.86
N GLU A 326 -131.08 -213.85 -74.53
CA GLU A 326 -131.27 -214.28 -75.93
C GLU A 326 -132.50 -215.19 -76.07
N ALA A 327 -132.68 -216.14 -75.14
CA ALA A 327 -133.85 -217.02 -75.09
C ALA A 327 -135.20 -216.30 -74.87
N ARG A 328 -135.20 -215.10 -74.27
CA ARG A 328 -136.41 -214.29 -74.01
C ARG A 328 -136.81 -213.37 -75.16
N ARG A 329 -135.90 -213.05 -76.09
CA ARG A 329 -136.17 -212.09 -77.18
C ARG A 329 -136.80 -212.72 -78.41
N SER A 330 -136.54 -214.00 -78.68
CA SER A 330 -137.20 -214.77 -79.75
C SER A 330 -138.73 -214.82 -79.58
N GLN A 331 -139.21 -215.09 -78.37
CA GLN A 331 -140.64 -215.21 -78.05
C GLN A 331 -141.45 -213.90 -78.23
N LEU A 332 -140.80 -212.74 -78.36
CA LEU A 332 -141.46 -211.45 -78.61
C LEU A 332 -141.64 -211.12 -80.10
N ALA A 333 -141.14 -211.96 -81.02
CA ALA A 333 -141.26 -211.75 -82.46
C ALA A 333 -142.67 -212.07 -83.03
N ASP A 334 -143.44 -212.93 -82.36
CA ASP A 334 -144.68 -213.49 -82.92
C ASP A 334 -145.96 -212.73 -82.54
N LEU A 335 -146.13 -212.34 -81.27
CA LEU A 335 -147.36 -211.68 -80.78
C LEU A 335 -147.63 -210.29 -81.39
N LYS A 336 -146.66 -209.66 -82.07
CA LYS A 336 -146.88 -208.37 -82.75
C LYS A 336 -147.39 -208.49 -84.19
N ARG A 337 -147.43 -209.69 -84.78
CA ARG A 337 -147.84 -209.91 -86.17
C ARG A 337 -149.36 -209.76 -86.35
N GLU A 338 -150.15 -210.27 -85.40
CA GLU A 338 -151.62 -210.22 -85.43
C GLU A 338 -152.21 -208.80 -85.20
N ILE A 339 -151.42 -207.87 -84.68
CA ILE A 339 -151.83 -206.47 -84.45
C ILE A 339 -151.95 -205.67 -85.77
N GLN A 340 -151.39 -206.19 -86.88
CA GLN A 340 -151.27 -205.49 -88.15
C GLN A 340 -152.59 -205.40 -88.96
N ASP A 341 -153.51 -206.34 -88.78
CA ASP A 341 -154.59 -206.59 -89.75
C ASP A 341 -155.95 -205.93 -89.44
N LYS A 342 -156.25 -205.59 -88.18
CA LYS A 342 -157.50 -204.86 -87.85
C LYS A 342 -157.39 -203.33 -88.00
N ASN A 343 -156.21 -202.75 -87.80
CA ASN A 343 -156.06 -201.28 -87.81
C ASN A 343 -156.16 -200.67 -89.22
N ASN A 344 -155.91 -201.45 -90.27
CA ASN A 344 -155.96 -200.97 -91.67
C ASN A 344 -157.37 -200.61 -92.17
N LYS A 345 -158.45 -201.06 -91.53
CA LYS A 345 -159.84 -200.80 -91.98
C LYS A 345 -160.47 -199.52 -91.42
N VAL A 346 -159.71 -198.70 -90.68
CA VAL A 346 -160.13 -197.36 -90.22
C VAL A 346 -159.70 -196.23 -91.20
N LYS A 347 -159.02 -196.56 -92.31
CA LYS A 347 -158.61 -195.62 -93.39
C LYS A 347 -159.73 -194.81 -94.09
N HIS A 348 -161.00 -194.93 -93.68
CA HIS A 348 -162.16 -194.47 -94.45
C HIS A 348 -163.03 -193.36 -93.85
N ALA A 349 -162.76 -192.85 -92.63
CA ALA A 349 -163.68 -191.92 -91.96
C ALA A 349 -163.43 -190.41 -92.22
N ARG A 350 -162.18 -189.92 -92.09
CA ARG A 350 -161.78 -188.50 -92.25
C ARG A 350 -160.28 -188.42 -92.59
N LEU A 351 -159.82 -188.04 -93.78
CA LEU A 351 -160.49 -187.70 -95.05
C LEU A 351 -161.32 -186.38 -95.10
N ARG A 352 -160.94 -185.39 -94.29
CA ARG A 352 -161.19 -183.96 -94.58
C ARG A 352 -159.98 -183.13 -94.09
N ASN A 353 -159.25 -182.54 -95.04
CA ASN A 353 -158.05 -181.70 -94.92
C ASN A 353 -156.79 -182.40 -94.32
N THR A 354 -155.61 -182.47 -94.94
CA THR A 354 -155.22 -182.35 -96.38
C THR A 354 -155.69 -181.12 -97.16
N ALA A 355 -155.39 -179.91 -96.69
CA ALA A 355 -155.41 -178.68 -97.47
C ALA A 355 -154.61 -177.58 -96.75
N LEU A 356 -153.84 -176.79 -97.51
CA LEU A 356 -153.14 -175.55 -97.11
C LEU A 356 -152.09 -175.67 -95.97
N GLU A 357 -150.80 -175.37 -96.16
CA GLU A 357 -149.82 -175.55 -97.26
C GLU A 357 -148.44 -175.27 -96.60
N GLU A 358 -147.35 -176.00 -96.87
CA GLU A 358 -146.56 -176.05 -98.11
C GLU A 358 -145.83 -174.73 -98.42
N LYS A 359 -144.58 -174.85 -98.93
CA LYS A 359 -143.69 -173.76 -99.41
C LYS A 359 -143.10 -172.85 -98.29
N LEU A 360 -141.81 -172.49 -98.32
CA LEU A 360 -140.67 -172.94 -99.13
C LEU A 360 -139.43 -172.83 -98.20
N GLU A 361 -138.61 -173.84 -97.98
CA GLU A 361 -137.66 -174.48 -98.90
C GLU A 361 -136.64 -173.54 -99.58
N SER A 362 -135.40 -174.03 -99.62
CA SER A 362 -134.33 -173.74 -100.61
C SER A 362 -133.40 -172.52 -100.39
N VAL A 363 -132.09 -172.81 -100.62
CA VAL A 363 -131.08 -171.99 -101.35
C VAL A 363 -130.36 -170.82 -100.64
N THR A 364 -128.99 -170.70 -100.58
CA THR A 364 -127.84 -171.65 -100.73
C THR A 364 -126.47 -170.98 -100.40
N GLN A 365 -125.52 -171.76 -99.82
CA GLN A 365 -124.05 -171.86 -100.15
C GLN A 365 -123.08 -170.66 -99.90
N SER A 366 -121.74 -170.83 -99.73
CA SER A 366 -120.83 -171.95 -100.10
C SER A 366 -119.74 -172.40 -99.06
N ALA A 367 -118.44 -172.14 -99.28
CA ALA A 367 -117.23 -172.76 -98.66
C ALA A 367 -116.03 -171.76 -98.65
N VAL A 368 -114.91 -171.84 -97.89
CA VAL A 368 -114.14 -172.87 -97.12
C VAL A 368 -112.89 -173.45 -97.86
N SER A 369 -111.80 -173.71 -97.10
CA SER A 369 -110.40 -174.03 -97.49
C SER A 369 -110.08 -175.53 -97.75
N MET A 370 -108.84 -175.90 -98.12
CA MET A 370 -107.94 -176.89 -97.44
C MET A 370 -106.67 -177.30 -98.25
N GLU A 371 -105.66 -177.82 -97.51
CA GLU A 371 -104.51 -178.72 -97.84
C GLU A 371 -103.88 -178.86 -99.26
N GLU A 372 -102.54 -178.71 -99.36
CA GLU A 372 -101.55 -179.80 -99.59
C GLU A 372 -100.12 -179.28 -99.86
N ARG A 373 -99.07 -180.12 -99.63
CA ARG A 373 -97.65 -179.98 -100.05
C ARG A 373 -96.91 -178.73 -99.54
N ALA A 374 -96.01 -178.79 -98.55
CA ALA A 374 -95.20 -179.90 -98.01
C ALA A 374 -94.21 -180.57 -99.00
N ALA A 375 -94.10 -180.05 -100.22
CA ALA A 375 -93.05 -180.34 -101.20
C ALA A 375 -92.54 -179.00 -101.78
N GLN A 376 -91.98 -178.11 -100.95
CA GLN A 376 -90.57 -178.10 -100.52
C GLN A 376 -89.64 -177.40 -101.53
N PHE A 377 -89.16 -176.23 -101.12
CA PHE A 377 -87.84 -175.63 -101.44
C PHE A 377 -87.41 -175.39 -102.90
N GLU A 378 -88.06 -175.94 -103.93
CA GLU A 378 -87.73 -175.62 -105.33
C GLU A 378 -88.40 -174.30 -105.80
N GLN A 379 -89.61 -173.97 -105.34
CA GLN A 379 -90.25 -172.71 -105.75
C GLN A 379 -89.54 -171.45 -105.17
N MET A 380 -88.74 -171.62 -104.11
CA MET A 380 -87.83 -170.58 -103.60
C MET A 380 -86.78 -170.13 -104.64
N LEU A 381 -86.46 -170.96 -105.65
CA LEU A 381 -85.61 -170.56 -106.79
C LEU A 381 -86.40 -169.80 -107.87
N MET A 382 -87.69 -170.10 -108.05
CA MET A 382 -88.57 -169.33 -108.94
C MET A 382 -88.86 -167.93 -108.39
N GLU A 383 -88.82 -167.75 -107.07
CA GLU A 383 -88.94 -166.45 -106.41
C GLU A 383 -87.71 -165.55 -106.65
N GLU A 384 -86.50 -166.11 -106.81
CA GLU A 384 -85.32 -165.36 -107.27
C GLU A 384 -85.36 -165.05 -108.78
N GLU A 385 -85.84 -165.97 -109.62
CA GLU A 385 -85.98 -165.73 -111.07
C GLU A 385 -87.14 -164.78 -111.45
N GLN A 386 -88.13 -164.56 -110.57
CA GLN A 386 -89.22 -163.61 -110.82
C GLN A 386 -88.89 -162.20 -110.31
N THR A 387 -88.20 -162.07 -109.17
CA THR A 387 -87.83 -160.77 -108.60
C THR A 387 -86.91 -159.94 -109.52
N GLU A 388 -85.97 -160.58 -110.25
CA GLU A 388 -85.14 -159.88 -111.24
C GLU A 388 -85.99 -159.30 -112.41
N ARG A 389 -87.04 -160.01 -112.83
CA ARG A 389 -87.95 -159.58 -113.90
C ARG A 389 -88.94 -158.51 -113.45
N GLU A 390 -89.32 -158.50 -112.17
CA GLU A 390 -90.17 -157.46 -111.60
C GLU A 390 -89.42 -156.12 -111.43
N ILE A 391 -88.15 -156.14 -111.02
CA ILE A 391 -87.30 -154.93 -110.94
C ILE A 391 -87.23 -154.23 -112.31
N ASP A 392 -87.09 -155.00 -113.39
CA ASP A 392 -87.05 -154.47 -114.76
C ASP A 392 -88.41 -153.93 -115.26
N SER A 393 -89.52 -154.32 -114.60
CA SER A 393 -90.85 -153.70 -114.80
C SER A 393 -90.97 -152.37 -114.03
N GLN A 394 -90.49 -152.33 -112.78
CA GLN A 394 -90.49 -151.16 -111.92
C GLN A 394 -89.65 -150.02 -112.53
N LEU A 395 -88.56 -150.35 -113.24
CA LEU A 395 -87.74 -149.36 -113.95
C LEU A 395 -88.52 -148.61 -115.04
N ARG A 396 -89.47 -149.29 -115.71
CA ARG A 396 -90.27 -148.74 -116.82
C ARG A 396 -91.48 -147.94 -116.33
N GLU A 397 -92.01 -148.26 -115.15
CA GLU A 397 -93.05 -147.47 -114.50
C GLU A 397 -92.49 -146.16 -113.92
N ASN A 398 -91.31 -146.21 -113.30
CA ASN A 398 -90.65 -145.01 -112.76
C ASN A 398 -90.35 -143.95 -113.85
N GLN A 399 -90.04 -144.36 -115.08
CA GLN A 399 -89.90 -143.43 -116.22
C GLN A 399 -91.23 -142.74 -116.59
N LYS A 400 -92.38 -143.43 -116.47
CA LYS A 400 -93.71 -142.83 -116.69
C LYS A 400 -94.09 -141.87 -115.55
N VAL A 401 -93.72 -142.18 -114.30
CA VAL A 401 -93.93 -141.29 -113.15
C VAL A 401 -93.10 -140.01 -113.29
N LEU A 402 -91.84 -140.10 -113.71
CA LEU A 402 -90.99 -138.93 -113.99
C LEU A 402 -91.56 -138.00 -115.07
N ALA A 403 -92.25 -138.55 -116.09
CA ALA A 403 -92.93 -137.74 -117.10
C ALA A 403 -94.12 -136.96 -116.52
N ARG A 404 -94.95 -137.60 -115.67
CA ARG A 404 -96.07 -136.95 -114.97
C ARG A 404 -95.58 -135.85 -114.01
N GLY A 405 -94.55 -136.13 -113.22
CA GLY A 405 -93.96 -135.15 -112.29
C GLY A 405 -93.43 -133.88 -112.98
N ARG A 406 -92.89 -133.99 -114.21
CA ARG A 406 -92.51 -132.80 -115.01
C ARG A 406 -93.73 -131.97 -115.43
N GLN A 407 -94.83 -132.62 -115.79
CA GLN A 407 -96.08 -131.96 -116.18
C GLN A 407 -96.73 -131.26 -114.97
N GLU A 408 -96.75 -131.91 -113.81
CA GLU A 408 -97.21 -131.34 -112.53
C GLU A 408 -96.36 -130.13 -112.11
N LEU A 409 -95.03 -130.20 -112.21
CA LEU A 409 -94.11 -129.10 -111.93
C LEU A 409 -94.36 -127.87 -112.83
N GLN A 410 -94.85 -128.08 -114.06
CA GLN A 410 -95.25 -126.98 -114.94
C GLN A 410 -96.58 -126.33 -114.49
N THR A 411 -97.50 -127.08 -113.86
CA THR A 411 -98.70 -126.51 -113.22
C THR A 411 -98.41 -125.82 -111.88
N LEU A 412 -97.35 -126.23 -111.17
CA LEU A 412 -96.89 -125.52 -109.98
C LEU A 412 -96.27 -124.16 -110.35
N LYS A 413 -95.52 -124.09 -111.48
CA LYS A 413 -94.98 -122.82 -112.00
C LYS A 413 -96.03 -121.85 -112.56
N SER A 414 -97.24 -122.29 -112.90
CA SER A 414 -98.35 -121.37 -113.20
C SER A 414 -99.02 -120.86 -111.91
N LYS A 415 -99.18 -121.72 -110.89
CA LYS A 415 -99.65 -121.32 -109.55
C LYS A 415 -98.69 -120.36 -108.84
N GLU A 416 -97.38 -120.54 -109.01
CA GLU A 416 -96.34 -119.60 -108.54
C GLU A 416 -96.55 -118.19 -109.12
N LYS A 417 -96.90 -118.09 -110.40
CA LYS A 417 -97.19 -116.80 -111.07
C LYS A 417 -98.49 -116.15 -110.58
N THR A 418 -99.53 -116.92 -110.25
CA THR A 418 -100.74 -116.34 -109.64
C THR A 418 -100.48 -115.88 -108.20
N LEU A 419 -99.73 -116.66 -107.41
CA LEU A 419 -99.30 -116.25 -106.07
C LEU A 419 -98.43 -114.98 -106.10
N LEU A 420 -97.56 -114.80 -107.10
CA LEU A 420 -96.80 -113.55 -107.29
C LEU A 420 -97.69 -112.34 -107.61
N ALA A 421 -98.83 -112.54 -108.29
CA ALA A 421 -99.82 -111.49 -108.50
C ALA A 421 -100.63 -111.18 -107.22
N GLU A 422 -100.95 -112.19 -106.41
CA GLU A 422 -101.56 -111.99 -105.09
C GLU A 422 -100.59 -111.27 -104.13
N ILE A 423 -99.28 -111.56 -104.20
CA ILE A 423 -98.24 -110.85 -103.44
C ILE A 423 -98.09 -109.39 -103.90
N SER A 424 -98.24 -109.09 -105.20
CA SER A 424 -98.21 -107.70 -105.68
C SER A 424 -99.46 -106.91 -105.27
N GLY A 425 -100.64 -107.53 -105.28
CA GLY A 425 -101.87 -107.00 -104.66
C GLY A 425 -101.71 -106.77 -103.15
N SER A 426 -101.09 -107.72 -102.45
CA SER A 426 -100.79 -107.62 -101.01
C SER A 426 -99.84 -106.45 -100.71
N ARG A 427 -98.85 -106.20 -101.58
CA ARG A 427 -97.99 -105.00 -101.49
C ARG A 427 -98.76 -103.69 -101.71
N ALA A 428 -99.77 -103.67 -102.58
CA ALA A 428 -100.64 -102.50 -102.74
C ALA A 428 -101.52 -102.25 -101.49
N THR A 429 -102.00 -103.31 -100.83
CA THR A 429 -102.71 -103.16 -99.54
C THR A 429 -101.78 -102.70 -98.41
N LEU A 430 -100.53 -103.18 -98.36
CA LEU A 430 -99.50 -102.67 -97.44
C LEU A 430 -99.19 -101.19 -97.69
N SER A 431 -99.10 -100.74 -98.95
CA SER A 431 -98.92 -99.32 -99.26
C SER A 431 -100.09 -98.45 -98.75
N ASN A 432 -101.32 -98.92 -98.91
CA ASN A 432 -102.49 -98.25 -98.33
C ASN A 432 -102.48 -98.24 -96.79
N LEU A 433 -101.99 -99.30 -96.14
CA LEU A 433 -101.81 -99.35 -94.69
C LEU A 433 -100.71 -98.38 -94.21
N ASN A 434 -99.58 -98.28 -94.92
CA ASN A 434 -98.57 -97.25 -94.66
C ASN A 434 -99.17 -95.84 -94.80
N SER A 435 -99.95 -95.55 -95.85
CA SER A 435 -100.65 -94.25 -95.99
C SER A 435 -101.65 -93.91 -94.87
N ARG A 436 -101.98 -94.89 -94.02
CA ARG A 436 -102.81 -94.76 -92.82
C ARG A 436 -101.97 -94.67 -91.54
N LEU A 437 -100.78 -95.27 -91.55
CA LEU A 437 -99.73 -95.14 -90.55
C LEU A 437 -99.11 -93.73 -90.62
N ASP A 438 -98.76 -93.22 -91.82
CA ASP A 438 -98.30 -91.85 -92.06
C ASP A 438 -99.29 -90.80 -91.50
N LYS A 439 -100.61 -91.08 -91.57
CA LYS A 439 -101.66 -90.21 -91.01
C LYS A 439 -101.74 -90.28 -89.48
N LEU A 440 -101.44 -91.44 -88.90
CA LEU A 440 -101.29 -91.59 -87.46
C LEU A 440 -100.01 -90.89 -86.97
N GLU A 441 -98.90 -90.98 -87.71
CA GLU A 441 -97.66 -90.22 -87.46
C GLU A 441 -97.90 -88.71 -87.60
N HIS A 442 -98.69 -88.26 -88.57
CA HIS A 442 -99.07 -86.85 -88.68
C HIS A 442 -99.96 -86.39 -87.50
N SER A 443 -100.85 -87.26 -86.99
CA SER A 443 -101.58 -86.98 -85.75
C SER A 443 -100.69 -87.03 -84.50
N SER A 444 -99.63 -87.83 -84.51
CA SER A 444 -98.59 -87.86 -83.48
C SER A 444 -97.75 -86.58 -83.51
N LEU A 445 -97.39 -86.07 -84.70
CA LEU A 445 -96.76 -84.77 -84.88
C LEU A 445 -97.66 -83.62 -84.39
N GLN A 446 -98.96 -83.64 -84.70
CA GLN A 446 -99.91 -82.66 -84.13
C GLN A 446 -100.06 -82.78 -82.61
N GLN A 447 -99.95 -83.98 -82.04
CA GLN A 447 -99.84 -84.16 -80.59
C GLN A 447 -98.51 -83.64 -80.05
N GLN A 448 -97.40 -83.80 -80.76
CA GLN A 448 -96.10 -83.20 -80.42
C GLN A 448 -96.10 -81.67 -80.54
N GLU A 449 -96.83 -81.08 -81.50
CA GLU A 449 -97.07 -79.63 -81.59
C GLU A 449 -97.96 -79.14 -80.45
N MET A 450 -98.99 -79.90 -80.06
CA MET A 450 -99.80 -79.59 -78.88
C MET A 450 -99.01 -79.72 -77.58
N ILE A 451 -98.09 -80.69 -77.49
CA ILE A 451 -97.11 -80.80 -76.40
C ILE A 451 -96.17 -79.60 -76.44
N TYR A 452 -95.56 -79.24 -77.57
CA TYR A 452 -94.71 -78.05 -77.71
C TYR A 452 -95.43 -76.75 -77.33
N ASN A 453 -96.71 -76.60 -77.66
CA ASN A 453 -97.51 -75.46 -77.25
C ASN A 453 -97.84 -75.47 -75.74
N LYS A 454 -97.93 -76.66 -75.12
CA LYS A 454 -98.08 -76.80 -73.67
C LYS A 454 -96.75 -76.59 -72.94
N ASP A 455 -95.65 -77.07 -73.47
CA ASP A 455 -94.29 -76.83 -73.00
C ASP A 455 -93.91 -75.36 -73.16
N PHE A 456 -94.35 -74.68 -74.21
CA PHE A 456 -94.21 -73.23 -74.33
C PHE A 456 -95.04 -72.48 -73.27
N GLN A 457 -96.26 -72.94 -72.96
CA GLN A 457 -97.05 -72.40 -71.84
C GLN A 457 -96.40 -72.69 -70.47
N ILE A 458 -95.79 -73.87 -70.30
CA ILE A 458 -95.01 -74.25 -69.12
C ILE A 458 -93.77 -73.36 -69.00
N GLN A 459 -92.96 -73.19 -70.04
CA GLN A 459 -91.82 -72.27 -70.07
C GLN A 459 -92.20 -70.81 -69.77
N LEU A 460 -93.42 -70.39 -70.12
CA LEU A 460 -93.95 -69.05 -69.80
C LEU A 460 -94.37 -68.92 -68.32
N LEU A 461 -94.77 -70.02 -67.68
CA LEU A 461 -95.03 -70.11 -66.23
C LEU A 461 -93.72 -70.29 -65.44
N GLU A 462 -92.80 -71.13 -65.90
CA GLU A 462 -91.44 -71.28 -65.37
C GLU A 462 -90.67 -69.96 -65.42
N ARG A 463 -90.71 -69.22 -66.55
CA ARG A 463 -90.12 -67.87 -66.64
C ARG A 463 -90.78 -66.83 -65.72
N LYS A 464 -91.96 -67.10 -65.14
CA LYS A 464 -92.53 -66.33 -64.02
C LYS A 464 -92.06 -66.87 -62.67
N LEU A 465 -91.95 -68.19 -62.52
CA LEU A 465 -91.47 -68.88 -61.32
C LEU A 465 -89.98 -68.62 -61.03
N SER A 466 -89.10 -68.60 -62.04
CA SER A 466 -87.67 -68.24 -61.90
C SER A 466 -87.50 -66.78 -61.46
N ARG A 467 -88.31 -65.85 -61.99
CA ARG A 467 -88.33 -64.45 -61.52
C ARG A 467 -88.82 -64.31 -60.08
N LEU A 468 -89.67 -65.21 -59.60
CA LEU A 468 -90.11 -65.30 -58.21
C LEU A 468 -89.14 -66.10 -57.32
N ARG A 469 -88.16 -66.83 -57.90
CA ARG A 469 -87.09 -67.55 -57.19
C ARG A 469 -85.75 -66.81 -57.15
N GLY A 470 -85.57 -65.77 -57.96
CA GLY A 470 -84.41 -64.87 -57.89
C GLY A 470 -83.19 -65.28 -58.70
N GLU A 471 -83.34 -66.19 -59.67
CA GLU A 471 -82.24 -66.59 -60.57
C GLU A 471 -82.05 -65.54 -61.68
N GLY A 472 -81.08 -64.63 -61.47
CA GLY A 472 -80.61 -63.64 -62.44
C GLY A 472 -79.47 -64.15 -63.33
N ASN A 473 -79.02 -63.32 -64.28
CA ASN A 473 -77.98 -63.70 -65.24
C ASN A 473 -76.64 -63.97 -64.52
N THR A 474 -76.08 -65.16 -64.72
CA THR A 474 -74.78 -65.56 -64.14
C THR A 474 -73.63 -64.68 -64.60
N GLU A 475 -73.72 -64.09 -65.80
CA GLU A 475 -72.74 -63.13 -66.32
C GLU A 475 -72.80 -61.78 -65.58
N GLU A 476 -73.99 -61.30 -65.19
CA GLU A 476 -74.14 -60.06 -64.42
C GLU A 476 -73.70 -60.27 -62.95
N GLU A 477 -74.03 -61.41 -62.34
CA GLU A 477 -73.43 -61.80 -61.06
C GLU A 477 -71.90 -61.89 -61.15
N GLN A 478 -71.34 -62.50 -62.19
CA GLN A 478 -69.88 -62.61 -62.34
C GLN A 478 -69.24 -61.25 -62.64
N ALA A 479 -69.89 -60.35 -63.37
CA ALA A 479 -69.42 -58.99 -63.61
C ALA A 479 -69.47 -58.13 -62.33
N LEU A 480 -70.50 -58.28 -61.50
CA LEU A 480 -70.59 -57.63 -60.20
C LEU A 480 -69.57 -58.22 -59.21
N LYS A 481 -69.45 -59.53 -59.10
CA LYS A 481 -68.45 -60.20 -58.24
C LYS A 481 -67.01 -59.89 -58.68
N LYS A 482 -66.76 -59.74 -59.99
CA LYS A 482 -65.49 -59.19 -60.50
C LYS A 482 -65.27 -57.76 -60.05
N LYS A 483 -66.23 -56.85 -60.26
CA LYS A 483 -66.13 -55.45 -59.79
C LYS A 483 -65.99 -55.34 -58.28
N GLU A 484 -66.65 -56.18 -57.49
CA GLU A 484 -66.44 -56.27 -56.04
C GLU A 484 -65.03 -56.76 -55.70
N SER A 485 -64.48 -57.74 -56.43
CA SER A 485 -63.09 -58.18 -56.24
C SER A 485 -62.05 -57.15 -56.69
N GLU A 486 -62.32 -56.39 -57.75
CA GLU A 486 -61.49 -55.31 -58.28
C GLU A 486 -61.51 -54.10 -57.32
N LEU A 487 -62.69 -53.72 -56.82
CA LEU A 487 -62.85 -52.67 -55.81
C LEU A 487 -62.28 -53.11 -54.45
N ALA A 488 -62.39 -54.38 -54.07
CA ALA A 488 -61.77 -54.91 -52.86
C ALA A 488 -60.24 -54.96 -52.99
N ALA A 489 -59.71 -55.29 -54.17
CA ALA A 489 -58.28 -55.24 -54.47
C ALA A 489 -57.76 -53.80 -54.46
N ALA A 490 -58.45 -52.86 -55.11
CA ALA A 490 -58.12 -51.43 -55.07
C ALA A 490 -58.22 -50.85 -53.65
N LEU A 491 -59.22 -51.25 -52.86
CA LEU A 491 -59.35 -50.87 -51.44
C LEU A 491 -58.24 -51.51 -50.58
N GLU A 492 -57.80 -52.74 -50.89
CA GLU A 492 -56.62 -53.37 -50.30
C GLU A 492 -55.33 -52.64 -50.66
N GLU A 493 -55.17 -52.19 -51.91
CA GLU A 493 -54.04 -51.39 -52.36
C GLU A 493 -54.05 -50.01 -51.71
N GLU A 494 -55.18 -49.32 -51.64
CA GLU A 494 -55.27 -48.05 -50.91
C GLU A 494 -55.10 -48.22 -49.39
N ARG A 495 -55.46 -49.39 -48.83
CA ARG A 495 -55.09 -49.74 -47.45
C ARG A 495 -53.60 -50.03 -47.30
N LYS A 496 -52.89 -50.48 -48.35
CA LYS A 496 -51.43 -50.70 -48.35
C LYS A 496 -50.68 -49.38 -48.57
N THR A 497 -51.12 -48.51 -49.48
CA THR A 497 -50.58 -47.15 -49.66
C THR A 497 -50.81 -46.33 -48.39
N ALA A 498 -52.00 -46.32 -47.79
CA ALA A 498 -52.28 -45.60 -46.55
C ALA A 498 -51.46 -46.12 -45.36
N LYS A 499 -51.25 -47.44 -45.24
CA LYS A 499 -50.34 -48.01 -44.22
C LYS A 499 -48.88 -47.61 -44.47
N MET A 500 -48.44 -47.62 -45.73
CA MET A 500 -47.09 -47.23 -46.14
C MET A 500 -46.84 -45.72 -45.88
N LEU A 501 -47.79 -44.86 -46.25
CA LEU A 501 -47.78 -43.42 -45.98
C LEU A 501 -47.87 -43.13 -44.48
N ALA A 502 -48.66 -43.88 -43.70
CA ALA A 502 -48.70 -43.74 -42.25
C ALA A 502 -47.36 -44.14 -41.59
N LEU A 503 -46.70 -45.19 -42.10
CA LEU A 503 -45.35 -45.57 -41.65
C LEU A 503 -44.29 -44.53 -42.06
N GLN A 504 -44.40 -43.94 -43.25
CA GLN A 504 -43.53 -42.84 -43.68
C GLN A 504 -43.76 -41.56 -42.86
N LEU A 505 -45.01 -41.16 -42.63
CA LEU A 505 -45.35 -40.02 -41.76
C LEU A 505 -44.85 -40.24 -40.34
N LYS A 506 -44.94 -41.47 -39.81
CA LYS A 506 -44.41 -41.78 -38.48
C LYS A 506 -42.88 -41.71 -38.44
N LYS A 507 -42.18 -42.26 -39.43
CA LYS A 507 -40.73 -42.08 -39.59
C LYS A 507 -40.33 -40.60 -39.68
N LEU A 508 -41.04 -39.81 -40.48
CA LEU A 508 -40.81 -38.37 -40.60
C LEU A 508 -41.09 -37.64 -39.28
N GLN A 509 -42.08 -38.06 -38.49
CA GLN A 509 -42.32 -37.52 -37.14
C GLN A 509 -41.19 -37.88 -36.17
N ASP A 510 -40.70 -39.12 -36.19
CA ASP A 510 -39.57 -39.60 -35.38
C ASP A 510 -38.26 -38.89 -35.80
N GLU A 511 -38.03 -38.69 -37.10
CA GLU A 511 -36.91 -37.93 -37.67
C GLU A 511 -36.98 -36.44 -37.31
N ILE A 512 -38.16 -35.81 -37.39
CA ILE A 512 -38.39 -34.42 -36.95
C ILE A 512 -38.18 -34.29 -35.45
N TYR A 513 -38.57 -35.27 -34.63
CA TYR A 513 -38.32 -35.28 -33.19
C TYR A 513 -36.83 -35.42 -32.87
N CYS A 514 -36.12 -36.34 -33.54
CA CYS A 514 -34.67 -36.45 -33.44
C CYS A 514 -33.97 -35.15 -33.87
N ALA A 515 -34.34 -34.57 -35.00
CA ALA A 515 -33.79 -33.30 -35.48
C ALA A 515 -34.05 -32.14 -34.51
N LYS A 516 -35.25 -32.04 -33.93
CA LYS A 516 -35.54 -31.06 -32.86
C LYS A 516 -34.65 -31.28 -31.63
N LYS A 517 -34.47 -32.52 -31.21
CA LYS A 517 -33.59 -32.86 -30.07
C LYS A 517 -32.11 -32.53 -30.36
N GLU A 518 -31.66 -32.69 -31.61
CA GLU A 518 -30.34 -32.24 -32.06
C GLU A 518 -30.21 -30.70 -32.08
N THR A 519 -31.25 -29.97 -32.53
CA THR A 519 -31.24 -28.50 -32.47
C THR A 519 -31.36 -27.94 -31.05
N GLU A 520 -32.02 -28.65 -30.14
CA GLU A 520 -32.06 -28.33 -28.71
C GLU A 520 -30.69 -28.55 -28.04
N LYS A 521 -30.02 -29.69 -28.32
CA LYS A 521 -28.63 -29.95 -27.85
C LYS A 521 -27.66 -28.90 -28.36
N THR A 522 -27.63 -28.66 -29.67
CA THR A 522 -26.71 -27.70 -30.29
C THR A 522 -27.06 -26.26 -29.88
N GLY A 523 -28.33 -25.96 -29.63
CA GLY A 523 -28.79 -24.71 -29.04
C GLY A 523 -28.48 -24.55 -27.54
N ALA A 524 -28.25 -25.64 -26.80
CA ALA A 524 -27.70 -25.63 -25.44
C ALA A 524 -26.17 -25.43 -25.47
N GLN A 525 -25.45 -26.23 -26.25
CA GLN A 525 -24.00 -26.08 -26.48
C GLN A 525 -23.64 -24.68 -26.99
N LYS A 526 -24.47 -24.09 -27.88
CA LYS A 526 -24.28 -22.71 -28.33
C LYS A 526 -24.41 -21.71 -27.18
N ARG A 527 -25.33 -21.92 -26.23
CA ARG A 527 -25.50 -21.06 -25.04
C ARG A 527 -24.33 -21.21 -24.08
N GLU A 528 -23.94 -22.44 -23.76
CA GLU A 528 -22.73 -22.74 -22.97
C GLU A 528 -21.48 -22.08 -23.59
N LEU A 529 -21.35 -22.12 -24.92
CA LEU A 529 -20.25 -21.45 -25.64
C LEU A 529 -20.37 -19.93 -25.67
N THR A 530 -21.56 -19.33 -25.77
CA THR A 530 -21.72 -17.86 -25.65
C THR A 530 -21.45 -17.38 -24.22
N GLU A 531 -21.94 -18.10 -23.21
CA GLU A 531 -21.62 -17.85 -21.79
C GLU A 531 -20.10 -17.94 -21.58
N LYS A 532 -19.42 -18.95 -22.14
CA LYS A 532 -17.97 -19.07 -22.07
C LYS A 532 -17.22 -17.95 -22.82
N ILE A 533 -17.76 -17.47 -23.94
CA ILE A 533 -17.21 -16.32 -24.68
C ILE A 533 -17.41 -15.03 -23.87
N GLU A 534 -18.54 -14.86 -23.19
CA GLU A 534 -18.83 -13.71 -22.33
C GLU A 534 -17.94 -13.70 -21.07
N GLU A 535 -17.73 -14.84 -20.43
CA GLU A 535 -16.73 -15.01 -19.36
C GLU A 535 -15.31 -14.66 -19.83
N LEU A 536 -14.89 -15.16 -21.00
CA LEU A 536 -13.56 -14.88 -21.56
C LEU A 536 -13.41 -13.40 -21.97
N ASN A 537 -14.47 -12.79 -22.50
CA ASN A 537 -14.50 -11.36 -22.79
C ASN A 537 -14.39 -10.54 -21.50
N LEU A 538 -15.12 -10.90 -20.44
CA LEU A 538 -15.01 -10.25 -19.12
C LEU A 538 -13.60 -10.39 -18.54
N PHE A 539 -12.99 -11.58 -18.66
CA PHE A 539 -11.61 -11.83 -18.23
C PHE A 539 -10.59 -10.99 -19.03
N ASN A 540 -10.77 -10.88 -20.34
CA ASN A 540 -9.95 -10.02 -21.20
C ASN A 540 -10.13 -8.54 -20.81
N ASP A 541 -11.36 -8.09 -20.59
CA ASP A 541 -11.71 -6.73 -20.15
C ASP A 541 -11.05 -6.38 -18.81
N ILE A 542 -11.05 -7.30 -17.85
CA ILE A 542 -10.37 -7.16 -16.55
C ILE A 542 -8.85 -7.12 -16.77
N SER A 543 -8.32 -8.04 -17.57
CA SER A 543 -6.89 -8.11 -17.90
C SER A 543 -6.39 -6.82 -18.58
N ASP A 544 -7.13 -6.25 -19.52
CA ASP A 544 -6.79 -4.97 -20.17
C ASP A 544 -6.95 -3.78 -19.23
N LYS A 545 -7.94 -3.79 -18.32
CA LYS A 545 -8.04 -2.77 -17.25
C LYS A 545 -6.83 -2.85 -16.31
N GLU A 546 -6.33 -4.03 -15.99
CA GLU A 546 -5.11 -4.22 -15.20
C GLU A 546 -3.83 -3.87 -15.96
N LEU A 547 -3.73 -4.26 -17.23
CA LEU A 547 -2.63 -3.92 -18.13
C LEU A 547 -2.53 -2.38 -18.29
N ASN A 548 -3.66 -1.69 -18.41
CA ASN A 548 -3.69 -0.23 -18.42
C ASN A 548 -3.32 0.38 -17.06
N LYS A 549 -3.78 -0.14 -15.92
CA LYS A 549 -3.29 0.27 -14.59
C LYS A 549 -1.77 0.09 -14.45
N LEU A 550 -1.21 -0.98 -15.01
CA LEU A 550 0.24 -1.24 -15.03
C LEU A 550 0.98 -0.29 -16.00
N ARG A 551 0.37 0.09 -17.12
CA ARG A 551 0.91 1.12 -18.03
C ARG A 551 0.99 2.49 -17.35
N PHE A 552 -0.06 2.91 -16.63
CA PHE A 552 -0.04 4.15 -15.85
C PHE A 552 1.05 4.09 -14.77
N LYS A 553 1.06 3.06 -13.91
CA LYS A 553 2.13 2.88 -12.91
C LYS A 553 3.54 2.89 -13.51
N LYS A 554 3.73 2.36 -14.72
CA LYS A 554 5.01 2.43 -15.46
C LYS A 554 5.33 3.85 -15.97
N GLN A 555 4.33 4.63 -16.37
CA GLN A 555 4.49 6.04 -16.75
C GLN A 555 4.81 6.90 -15.52
N ASP A 556 4.07 6.72 -14.42
CA ASP A 556 4.27 7.41 -13.15
C ASP A 556 5.68 7.17 -12.61
N THR A 557 6.08 5.90 -12.45
CA THR A 557 7.44 5.54 -12.01
C THR A 557 8.53 5.97 -12.99
N MET A 558 8.24 6.14 -14.30
CA MET A 558 9.17 6.74 -15.26
C MET A 558 9.28 8.27 -15.07
N VAL A 559 8.20 8.96 -14.72
CA VAL A 559 8.21 10.38 -14.36
C VAL A 559 8.98 10.59 -13.05
N GLU A 560 8.68 9.82 -12.00
CA GLU A 560 9.45 9.80 -10.74
C GLU A 560 10.94 9.56 -10.99
N ASN A 561 11.28 8.54 -11.79
CA ASN A 561 12.67 8.24 -12.12
C ASN A 561 13.35 9.38 -12.90
N ASN A 562 12.61 10.14 -13.70
CA ASN A 562 13.11 11.34 -14.39
C ASN A 562 13.24 12.54 -13.45
N ILE A 563 12.34 12.72 -12.46
CA ILE A 563 12.48 13.72 -11.39
C ILE A 563 13.74 13.40 -10.56
N VAL A 564 13.91 12.17 -10.08
CA VAL A 564 15.12 11.75 -9.35
C VAL A 564 16.39 11.90 -10.20
N LYS A 565 16.34 11.67 -11.52
CA LYS A 565 17.47 11.99 -12.43
C LYS A 565 17.76 13.49 -12.52
N LEU A 566 16.76 14.36 -12.45
CA LEU A 566 16.94 15.81 -12.42
C LEU A 566 17.48 16.29 -11.07
N GLU A 567 17.02 15.72 -9.96
CA GLU A 567 17.58 15.96 -8.62
C GLU A 567 19.04 15.48 -8.53
N VAL A 568 19.35 14.29 -9.02
CA VAL A 568 20.73 13.76 -9.08
C VAL A 568 21.64 14.59 -9.99
N LYS A 569 21.10 15.20 -11.06
CA LYS A 569 21.83 16.21 -11.84
C LYS A 569 22.05 17.48 -11.01
N HIS A 570 21.00 18.07 -10.47
CA HIS A 570 21.08 19.30 -9.68
C HIS A 570 22.04 19.17 -8.49
N MET A 571 21.98 18.06 -7.75
CA MET A 571 22.90 17.78 -6.64
C MET A 571 24.34 17.54 -7.10
N ARG A 572 24.55 16.96 -8.28
CA ARG A 572 25.88 16.82 -8.90
C ARG A 572 26.42 18.17 -9.37
N ASP A 573 25.60 18.99 -9.98
CA ASP A 573 25.97 20.33 -10.44
C ASP A 573 26.25 21.23 -9.24
N LEU A 574 25.46 21.13 -8.16
CA LEU A 574 25.75 21.77 -6.87
C LEU A 574 27.09 21.28 -6.29
N LEU A 575 27.35 19.97 -6.32
CA LEU A 575 28.62 19.39 -5.86
C LEU A 575 29.81 19.87 -6.70
N TYR A 576 29.69 19.98 -8.03
CA TYR A 576 30.73 20.53 -8.89
C TYR A 576 30.94 22.03 -8.62
N ASN A 577 29.88 22.83 -8.53
CA ASN A 577 29.99 24.25 -8.13
C ASN A 577 30.67 24.40 -6.75
N LYS A 578 30.42 23.49 -5.81
CA LYS A 578 31.13 23.47 -4.52
C LYS A 578 32.59 23.03 -4.66
N ALA A 579 32.89 22.00 -5.46
CA ALA A 579 34.25 21.56 -5.73
C ALA A 579 35.09 22.66 -6.40
N ASP A 580 34.54 23.34 -7.41
CA ASP A 580 35.18 24.49 -8.06
C ASP A 580 35.35 25.66 -7.10
N SER A 581 34.37 25.93 -6.22
CA SER A 581 34.54 26.94 -5.17
C SER A 581 35.68 26.59 -4.20
N VAL A 582 35.79 25.32 -3.77
CA VAL A 582 36.88 24.84 -2.90
C VAL A 582 38.22 24.90 -3.63
N LEU A 583 38.30 24.49 -4.90
CA LEU A 583 39.51 24.52 -5.71
C LEU A 583 39.97 25.97 -5.99
N SER A 584 39.03 26.91 -6.18
CA SER A 584 39.35 28.34 -6.31
C SER A 584 39.85 28.94 -4.99
N LEU A 585 39.24 28.59 -3.85
CA LEU A 585 39.70 28.99 -2.51
C LEU A 585 41.06 28.37 -2.16
N GLU A 586 41.31 27.12 -2.57
CA GLU A 586 42.60 26.46 -2.41
C GLU A 586 43.68 27.10 -3.29
N LYS A 587 43.35 27.45 -4.54
CA LYS A 587 44.24 28.22 -5.41
C LYS A 587 44.57 29.60 -4.80
N GLN A 588 43.58 30.33 -4.29
CA GLN A 588 43.78 31.58 -3.57
C GLN A 588 44.63 31.39 -2.30
N ARG A 589 44.36 30.34 -1.51
CA ARG A 589 45.16 29.97 -0.32
C ARG A 589 46.61 29.73 -0.68
N LEU A 590 46.88 28.98 -1.74
CA LEU A 590 48.23 28.68 -2.22
C LEU A 590 48.94 29.92 -2.78
N GLN A 591 48.23 30.80 -3.49
CA GLN A 591 48.75 32.09 -3.96
C GLN A 591 49.11 33.01 -2.79
N LEU A 592 48.22 33.17 -1.79
CA LEU A 592 48.50 33.94 -0.58
C LEU A 592 49.65 33.31 0.22
N GLN A 593 49.73 31.99 0.32
CA GLN A 593 50.84 31.31 1.00
C GLN A 593 52.17 31.46 0.23
N ALA A 594 52.15 31.56 -1.10
CA ALA A 594 53.32 31.89 -1.90
C ALA A 594 53.78 33.33 -1.62
N ALA A 595 52.90 34.32 -1.78
CA ALA A 595 53.20 35.73 -1.52
C ALA A 595 53.67 35.97 -0.07
N MET A 596 53.11 35.25 0.92
CA MET A 596 53.58 35.32 2.31
C MET A 596 54.97 34.69 2.51
N ARG A 597 55.31 33.62 1.79
CA ARG A 597 56.68 33.05 1.80
C ARG A 597 57.67 33.97 1.12
N GLU A 598 57.32 34.54 -0.03
CA GLU A 598 58.13 35.52 -0.77
C GLU A 598 58.39 36.75 0.12
N ARG A 599 57.33 37.34 0.70
CA ARG A 599 57.46 38.49 1.60
C ARG A 599 58.27 38.16 2.87
N GLN A 600 58.19 36.93 3.39
CA GLN A 600 59.04 36.50 4.50
C GLN A 600 60.51 36.39 4.09
N VAL A 601 60.81 35.94 2.87
CA VAL A 601 62.18 35.92 2.32
C VAL A 601 62.71 37.35 2.12
N GLU A 602 61.90 38.25 1.55
CA GLU A 602 62.25 39.69 1.44
C GLU A 602 62.56 40.29 2.82
N ILE A 603 61.69 40.09 3.82
CA ILE A 603 61.89 40.57 5.19
C ILE A 603 63.16 39.96 5.81
N ASN A 604 63.46 38.68 5.54
CA ASN A 604 64.70 38.05 6.01
C ASN A 604 65.94 38.68 5.35
N VAL A 605 65.92 38.92 4.04
CA VAL A 605 67.03 39.59 3.31
C VAL A 605 67.22 41.03 3.80
N HIS A 606 66.15 41.80 4.00
CA HIS A 606 66.22 43.12 4.60
C HIS A 606 66.76 43.08 6.04
N ARG A 607 66.35 42.09 6.85
CA ARG A 607 66.85 41.90 8.21
C ARG A 607 68.34 41.55 8.24
N GLU A 608 68.80 40.69 7.34
CA GLU A 608 70.22 40.39 7.17
C GLU A 608 71.02 41.61 6.70
N MET A 609 70.48 42.39 5.77
CA MET A 609 71.09 43.65 5.30
C MET A 609 71.25 44.64 6.47
N LEU A 610 70.19 44.84 7.26
CA LEU A 610 70.23 45.69 8.45
C LEU A 610 71.21 45.14 9.51
N GLN A 611 71.29 43.82 9.71
CA GLN A 611 72.29 43.21 10.58
C GLN A 611 73.73 43.39 10.07
N LYS A 612 73.95 43.39 8.74
CA LYS A 612 75.24 43.71 8.13
C LYS A 612 75.59 45.20 8.33
N GLN A 613 74.63 46.11 8.16
CA GLN A 613 74.80 47.54 8.43
C GLN A 613 75.11 47.83 9.92
N ILE A 614 74.39 47.19 10.85
CA ILE A 614 74.67 47.31 12.30
C ILE A 614 76.09 46.84 12.62
N LYS A 615 76.52 45.69 12.06
CA LYS A 615 77.91 45.20 12.26
C LYS A 615 78.98 46.17 11.71
N ILE A 616 78.71 46.84 10.59
CA ILE A 616 79.62 47.87 10.04
C ILE A 616 79.65 49.09 10.97
N ALA A 617 78.50 49.59 11.41
CA ALA A 617 78.40 50.71 12.35
C ALA A 617 79.01 50.39 13.73
N ASP A 618 78.91 49.15 14.21
CA ASP A 618 79.60 48.68 15.42
C ASP A 618 81.13 48.69 15.23
N GLN A 619 81.64 48.25 14.07
CA GLN A 619 83.07 48.31 13.74
C GLN A 619 83.57 49.75 13.61
N GLU A 620 82.78 50.65 13.04
CA GLU A 620 83.08 52.09 12.96
C GLU A 620 83.08 52.73 14.35
N ARG A 621 82.10 52.43 15.21
CA ARG A 621 82.10 52.87 16.62
C ARG A 621 83.31 52.32 17.37
N GLN A 622 83.73 51.07 17.13
CA GLN A 622 84.93 50.50 17.73
C GLN A 622 86.21 51.21 17.28
N LYS A 623 86.35 51.54 15.98
CA LYS A 623 87.48 52.34 15.45
C LYS A 623 87.50 53.73 16.07
N LEU A 624 86.39 54.47 16.03
CA LEU A 624 86.28 55.80 16.61
C LEU A 624 86.51 55.79 18.13
N SER A 625 86.09 54.73 18.83
CA SER A 625 86.41 54.54 20.25
C SER A 625 87.90 54.33 20.47
N ALA A 626 88.58 53.50 19.65
CA ALA A 626 90.02 53.31 19.75
C ALA A 626 90.78 54.63 19.49
N GLU A 627 90.43 55.37 18.43
CA GLU A 627 90.97 56.70 18.16
C GLU A 627 90.73 57.66 19.33
N ALA A 628 89.54 57.68 19.93
CA ALA A 628 89.25 58.51 21.10
C ALA A 628 90.12 58.13 22.31
N HIS A 629 90.36 56.83 22.55
CA HIS A 629 91.26 56.37 23.61
C HIS A 629 92.73 56.75 23.34
N GLU A 630 93.18 56.70 22.08
CA GLU A 630 94.51 57.22 21.71
C GLU A 630 94.64 58.72 21.99
N ARG A 631 93.62 59.51 21.60
CA ARG A 631 93.57 60.96 21.84
C ARG A 631 93.55 61.29 23.34
N LEU A 632 92.75 60.58 24.13
CA LEU A 632 92.76 60.68 25.60
C LEU A 632 94.14 60.35 26.18
N SER A 633 94.77 59.25 25.74
CA SER A 633 96.13 58.90 26.18
C SER A 633 97.15 59.99 25.85
N LYS A 634 96.96 60.73 24.74
CA LYS A 634 97.82 61.85 24.32
C LYS A 634 97.54 63.11 25.13
N ILE A 635 96.29 63.37 25.49
CA ILE A 635 95.91 64.43 26.45
C ILE A 635 96.52 64.15 27.82
N ASP A 636 96.45 62.93 28.35
CA ASP A 636 97.00 62.62 29.67
C ASP A 636 98.53 62.63 29.70
N LYS A 637 99.20 62.23 28.60
CA LYS A 637 100.65 62.45 28.40
C LYS A 637 101.01 63.93 28.43
N MET A 638 100.18 64.82 27.87
CA MET A 638 100.38 66.27 27.95
C MET A 638 100.06 66.82 29.34
N ARG A 639 98.97 66.38 29.98
CA ARG A 639 98.54 66.82 31.32
C ARG A 639 99.63 66.56 32.34
N LYS A 640 100.16 65.32 32.41
CA LYS A 640 101.28 64.94 33.28
C LYS A 640 102.54 65.78 33.01
N LYS A 641 102.77 66.19 31.76
CA LYS A 641 103.90 67.05 31.38
C LYS A 641 103.73 68.50 31.86
N TYR A 642 102.51 69.04 31.85
CA TYR A 642 102.19 70.34 32.45
C TYR A 642 102.17 70.30 33.98
N GLU A 643 101.71 69.21 34.58
CA GLU A 643 101.67 68.99 36.02
C GLU A 643 103.09 68.97 36.62
N ILE A 644 104.00 68.22 36.01
CA ILE A 644 105.44 68.22 36.35
C ILE A 644 106.05 69.63 36.21
N LEU A 645 105.71 70.38 35.14
CA LEU A 645 106.21 71.73 34.91
C LEU A 645 105.66 72.76 35.92
N THR A 646 104.45 72.57 36.41
CA THR A 646 103.81 73.46 37.39
C THR A 646 104.39 73.22 38.78
N ILE A 647 104.57 71.95 39.16
CA ILE A 647 105.20 71.54 40.42
C ILE A 647 106.67 72.00 40.48
N SER A 648 107.38 72.11 39.35
CA SER A 648 108.75 72.61 39.32
C SER A 648 108.89 74.15 39.40
N MET A 649 107.78 74.91 39.48
CA MET A 649 107.77 76.39 39.38
C MET A 649 107.12 77.09 40.59
N ALA A 650 106.86 76.39 41.68
CA ALA A 650 106.35 76.98 42.93
C ALA A 650 107.08 76.40 44.16
N ALA A 651 107.40 77.28 45.12
CA ALA A 651 107.99 76.94 46.42
C ALA A 651 106.99 77.26 47.55
N PRO A 652 107.08 76.60 48.73
CA PRO A 652 105.98 76.54 49.71
C PRO A 652 105.88 77.76 50.64
N GLU A 653 104.79 77.78 51.43
CA GLU A 653 104.31 78.92 52.22
C GLU A 653 104.84 78.95 53.67
N GLY A 654 105.04 80.15 54.23
CA GLY A 654 105.33 80.39 55.65
C GLY A 654 105.77 81.83 55.97
N GLU A 655 105.31 82.34 57.12
CA GLU A 655 105.77 83.54 57.86
C GLU A 655 105.44 84.97 57.32
N GLU A 656 104.58 85.67 58.10
CA GLU A 656 104.37 87.13 58.41
C GLU A 656 104.52 88.25 57.32
N GLU A 657 104.00 89.50 57.43
CA GLU A 657 103.47 90.33 58.55
C GLU A 657 102.24 91.20 58.13
N LYS A 658 101.68 91.99 59.08
CA LYS A 658 100.78 93.15 58.82
C LYS A 658 101.50 94.48 59.09
N SER A 659 101.54 95.40 58.13
CA SER A 659 102.36 96.63 58.23
C SER A 659 101.74 97.79 59.06
N PRO A 660 102.50 98.57 59.88
CA PRO A 660 101.93 99.45 60.92
C PRO A 660 101.31 100.79 60.50
N ALA A 661 101.60 101.30 59.29
CA ALA A 661 101.20 102.66 58.84
C ALA A 661 99.67 102.90 58.83
N TYR A 662 98.90 101.82 58.89
CA TYR A 662 97.45 101.81 58.90
C TYR A 662 96.87 102.44 60.19
N TYR A 663 97.58 102.33 61.33
CA TYR A 663 97.05 102.68 62.65
C TYR A 663 97.28 104.14 63.08
N VAL A 664 98.53 104.60 62.99
CA VAL A 664 98.98 105.89 63.52
C VAL A 664 98.16 107.06 62.97
N ILE A 665 97.77 106.97 61.69
CA ILE A 665 97.01 108.00 60.98
C ILE A 665 95.59 108.19 61.54
N LYS A 666 94.90 107.13 62.00
CA LYS A 666 93.52 107.25 62.53
C LYS A 666 93.52 107.88 63.93
N ALA A 667 94.44 107.47 64.79
CA ALA A 667 94.54 107.97 66.17
C ALA A 667 94.97 109.45 66.26
N ALA A 668 95.70 109.95 65.25
CA ALA A 668 96.10 111.36 65.20
C ALA A 668 94.92 112.30 64.88
N GLN A 669 94.08 111.93 63.90
CA GLN A 669 92.99 112.80 63.40
C GLN A 669 91.89 113.00 64.44
N GLU A 670 91.47 111.93 65.12
CA GLU A 670 90.42 111.98 66.17
C GLU A 670 90.84 112.84 67.37
N LYS A 671 92.15 112.99 67.63
CA LYS A 671 92.69 113.78 68.74
C LYS A 671 92.71 115.30 68.46
N GLU A 672 93.12 115.71 67.26
CA GLU A 672 93.15 117.14 66.88
C GLU A 672 91.74 117.73 66.71
N GLU A 673 90.80 116.93 66.22
CA GLU A 673 89.39 117.32 66.11
C GLU A 673 88.72 117.59 67.46
N LEU A 674 89.01 116.79 68.49
CA LEU A 674 88.47 117.02 69.84
C LEU A 674 89.07 118.26 70.49
N GLN A 675 90.34 118.57 70.21
CA GLN A 675 91.00 119.74 70.81
C GLN A 675 90.47 121.06 70.23
N ARG A 676 90.29 121.19 68.91
CA ARG A 676 89.64 122.39 68.33
C ARG A 676 88.20 122.58 68.79
N LYS A 677 87.46 121.50 69.04
CA LYS A 677 86.08 121.55 69.57
C LYS A 677 86.02 122.03 71.03
N GLY A 678 87.12 121.96 71.78
CA GLY A 678 87.25 122.56 73.11
C GLY A 678 87.43 124.09 73.03
N ASP A 679 88.45 124.54 72.29
CA ASP A 679 88.80 125.97 72.17
C ASP A 679 87.62 126.82 71.66
N ASP A 680 86.83 126.29 70.71
CA ASP A 680 85.63 126.94 70.16
C ASP A 680 84.44 127.06 71.13
N LEU A 681 84.43 126.28 72.23
CA LEU A 681 83.39 126.36 73.26
C LEU A 681 83.77 127.38 74.35
N ASP A 682 85.02 127.37 74.82
CA ASP A 682 85.53 128.39 75.75
C ASP A 682 85.46 129.80 75.15
N ALA A 683 85.70 129.93 73.84
CA ALA A 683 85.54 131.17 73.11
C ALA A 683 84.07 131.65 72.97
N LYS A 684 83.08 130.77 73.16
CA LYS A 684 81.65 131.11 73.16
C LYS A 684 81.15 131.50 74.56
N ILE A 685 81.54 130.75 75.58
CA ILE A 685 81.15 130.99 76.99
C ILE A 685 81.45 132.46 77.39
N ARG A 686 82.67 132.94 77.10
CA ARG A 686 83.13 134.30 77.40
C ARG A 686 82.44 135.43 76.61
N ARG A 687 81.62 135.10 75.59
CA ARG A 687 80.74 136.05 74.90
C ARG A 687 79.36 136.08 75.55
N THR A 688 78.77 134.90 75.77
CA THR A 688 77.45 134.77 76.41
C THR A 688 77.40 135.37 77.82
N GLU A 689 78.49 135.27 78.59
CA GLU A 689 78.60 135.91 79.92
C GLU A 689 78.45 137.44 79.88
N LYS A 690 78.92 138.09 78.80
CA LYS A 690 78.80 139.55 78.60
C LYS A 690 77.44 139.95 78.02
N GLU A 691 76.86 139.09 77.19
CA GLU A 691 75.52 139.29 76.62
C GLU A 691 74.43 139.21 77.71
N ILE A 692 74.58 138.32 78.70
CA ILE A 692 73.67 138.21 79.85
C ILE A 692 73.57 139.53 80.62
N GLN A 693 74.70 140.18 80.94
CA GLN A 693 74.71 141.47 81.66
C GLN A 693 74.06 142.62 80.87
N ALA A 694 74.09 142.58 79.53
CA ALA A 694 73.38 143.55 78.69
C ALA A 694 71.86 143.26 78.63
N LEU A 695 71.48 141.99 78.62
CA LEU A 695 70.07 141.57 78.57
C LEU A 695 69.32 141.88 79.88
N GLU A 696 69.92 141.71 81.05
CA GLU A 696 69.26 142.05 82.32
C GLU A 696 68.84 143.53 82.41
N ASN A 697 69.71 144.44 81.98
CA ASN A 697 69.44 145.88 81.98
C ASN A 697 68.31 146.28 81.03
N THR A 698 68.26 145.70 79.82
CA THR A 698 67.16 145.98 78.87
C THR A 698 65.82 145.38 79.33
N LEU A 699 65.84 144.21 79.99
CA LEU A 699 64.65 143.57 80.54
C LEU A 699 63.97 144.42 81.63
N HIS A 700 64.74 145.20 82.41
CA HIS A 700 64.19 146.07 83.45
C HIS A 700 63.34 147.21 82.87
N VAL A 701 63.84 147.89 81.83
CA VAL A 701 63.09 148.93 81.09
C VAL A 701 61.86 148.33 80.41
N LEU A 702 62.02 147.19 79.72
CA LEU A 702 60.92 146.54 78.99
C LEU A 702 59.76 146.11 79.91
N ARG A 703 60.05 145.70 81.15
CA ARG A 703 59.03 145.36 82.16
C ARG A 703 58.18 146.56 82.57
N SER A 704 58.77 147.75 82.71
CA SER A 704 58.01 148.96 83.09
C SER A 704 57.00 149.37 82.02
N HIS A 705 57.40 149.38 80.75
CA HIS A 705 56.53 149.77 79.63
C HIS A 705 55.42 148.74 79.38
N ASN A 706 55.73 147.43 79.49
CA ASN A 706 54.73 146.36 79.37
C ASN A 706 53.67 146.41 80.49
N ALA A 707 53.98 146.93 81.68
CA ALA A 707 53.01 147.06 82.76
C ALA A 707 51.92 148.11 82.47
N VAL A 708 52.21 149.11 81.64
CA VAL A 708 51.24 150.12 81.18
C VAL A 708 50.37 149.55 80.07
N TYR A 709 50.97 148.96 79.03
CA TYR A 709 50.22 148.34 77.92
C TYR A 709 49.26 147.24 78.38
N ARG A 710 49.61 146.44 79.40
CA ARG A 710 48.73 145.40 79.95
C ARG A 710 47.55 145.94 80.77
N LYS A 711 47.54 147.23 81.15
CA LYS A 711 46.35 147.87 81.74
C LYS A 711 45.39 148.41 80.68
N ALA A 712 45.86 148.70 79.47
CA ALA A 712 45.02 149.12 78.35
C ALA A 712 44.26 147.94 77.70
N PHE A 713 44.77 146.71 77.80
CA PHE A 713 44.14 145.49 77.30
C PHE A 713 43.60 144.62 78.44
N GLY A 714 42.57 145.12 79.13
CA GLY A 714 41.83 144.38 80.15
C GLY A 714 41.09 143.16 79.58
N LYS A 715 40.99 142.09 80.37
CA LYS A 715 40.38 140.81 79.97
C LYS A 715 38.84 140.91 79.95
N VAL A 716 38.19 140.52 78.85
CA VAL A 716 36.73 140.36 78.77
C VAL A 716 36.29 139.13 79.58
N THR A 717 35.09 139.18 80.16
CA THR A 717 34.55 138.20 81.12
C THR A 717 33.90 136.98 80.48
N GLU A 718 33.70 135.93 81.29
CA GLU A 718 33.23 134.59 80.90
C GLU A 718 31.72 134.52 80.58
N SER A 719 31.16 135.62 80.07
CA SER A 719 29.72 135.85 79.86
C SER A 719 29.38 136.46 78.49
N SER A 720 30.31 136.45 77.53
CA SER A 720 30.09 136.89 76.13
C SER A 720 29.56 135.75 75.25
N GLU A 721 28.68 136.07 74.31
CA GLU A 721 28.07 135.12 73.36
C GLU A 721 29.13 134.43 72.47
N GLU A 722 30.22 135.13 72.17
CA GLU A 722 31.39 134.65 71.41
C GLU A 722 31.98 133.35 71.99
N TYR A 723 31.91 133.15 73.32
CA TYR A 723 32.40 131.94 73.97
C TYR A 723 31.51 130.72 73.65
N GLN A 724 30.21 130.92 73.44
CA GLN A 724 29.27 129.84 73.08
C GLN A 724 29.38 129.45 71.60
N GLU A 725 29.62 130.42 70.71
CA GLU A 725 29.92 130.13 69.30
C GLU A 725 31.27 129.39 69.17
N LYS A 726 32.29 129.80 69.92
CA LYS A 726 33.56 129.09 70.00
C LYS A 726 33.37 127.62 70.36
N LEU A 727 32.54 127.31 71.36
CA LEU A 727 32.25 125.93 71.77
C LEU A 727 31.58 125.11 70.66
N LYS A 728 30.57 125.67 69.99
CA LYS A 728 29.89 125.02 68.85
C LYS A 728 30.84 124.75 67.68
N LEU A 729 31.76 125.67 67.39
CA LEU A 729 32.79 125.51 66.36
C LEU A 729 33.87 124.50 66.78
N GLU A 730 34.23 124.42 68.05
CA GLU A 730 35.10 123.36 68.57
C GLU A 730 34.46 121.96 68.46
N ASP A 731 33.15 121.82 68.69
CA ASP A 731 32.45 120.54 68.53
C ASP A 731 32.25 120.14 67.06
N GLN A 732 31.94 121.08 66.17
CA GLN A 732 31.94 120.82 64.73
C GLN A 732 33.34 120.42 64.24
N LYS A 733 34.39 121.07 64.75
CA LYS A 733 35.77 120.68 64.49
C LYS A 733 36.07 119.27 65.00
N ARG A 734 35.65 118.91 66.23
CA ARG A 734 35.82 117.56 66.79
C ARG A 734 35.18 116.48 65.90
N ALA A 735 33.96 116.69 65.42
CA ALA A 735 33.29 115.73 64.52
C ALA A 735 34.02 115.58 63.16
N VAL A 736 34.57 116.67 62.61
CA VAL A 736 35.39 116.62 61.39
C VAL A 736 36.75 115.98 61.65
N ASP A 737 37.40 116.29 62.79
CA ASP A 737 38.65 115.66 63.24
C ASP A 737 38.46 114.15 63.47
N GLU A 738 37.31 113.70 63.98
CA GLU A 738 36.97 112.27 64.15
C GLU A 738 36.75 111.56 62.82
N LEU A 739 36.01 112.16 61.87
CA LEU A 739 35.87 111.61 60.52
C LEU A 739 37.20 111.60 59.75
N TYR A 740 38.03 112.63 59.95
CA TYR A 740 39.39 112.68 59.43
C TYR A 740 40.29 111.62 60.09
N LEU A 741 40.20 111.40 61.41
CA LEU A 741 40.92 110.34 62.11
C LEU A 741 40.46 108.94 61.70
N TYR A 742 39.17 108.75 61.43
CA TYR A 742 38.63 107.51 60.87
C TYR A 742 39.14 107.28 59.46
N LYS A 743 39.07 108.28 58.56
CA LYS A 743 39.64 108.16 57.20
C LYS A 743 41.15 108.00 57.21
N ARG A 744 41.86 108.67 58.12
CA ARG A 744 43.30 108.48 58.37
C ARG A 744 43.61 107.17 59.10
N ARG A 745 42.63 106.47 59.66
CA ARG A 745 42.78 105.09 60.17
C ARG A 745 42.53 104.09 59.04
N GLN A 746 41.49 104.25 58.21
CA GLN A 746 41.33 103.45 56.99
C GLN A 746 42.51 103.61 56.02
N ILE A 747 43.04 104.83 55.87
CA ILE A 747 44.25 105.09 55.08
C ILE A 747 45.45 104.40 55.72
N ARG A 748 45.64 104.47 57.05
CA ARG A 748 46.71 103.71 57.72
C ARG A 748 46.53 102.20 57.65
N GLU A 749 45.32 101.67 57.70
CA GLU A 749 45.04 100.24 57.51
C GLU A 749 45.38 99.82 56.07
N LEU A 750 45.06 100.65 55.07
CA LEU A 750 45.45 100.40 53.68
C LEU A 750 46.94 100.61 53.43
N GLU A 751 47.58 101.59 54.07
CA GLU A 751 49.03 101.82 54.06
C GLU A 751 49.75 100.67 54.75
N GLU A 752 49.28 100.17 55.90
CA GLU A 752 49.82 99.00 56.62
C GLU A 752 49.60 97.70 55.84
N ASN A 753 48.50 97.56 55.08
CA ASN A 753 48.32 96.43 54.17
C ASN A 753 49.20 96.53 52.92
N ILE A 754 49.34 97.71 52.31
CA ILE A 754 50.25 97.95 51.17
C ILE A 754 51.70 97.81 51.62
N GLN A 755 52.05 98.27 52.82
CA GLN A 755 53.37 98.17 53.42
C GLN A 755 53.63 96.74 53.92
N GLY A 756 52.60 96.00 54.34
CA GLY A 756 52.69 94.56 54.57
C GLY A 756 52.97 93.78 53.28
N MET A 757 52.24 94.08 52.19
CA MET A 757 52.51 93.48 50.88
C MET A 757 53.88 93.89 50.33
N ASN A 758 54.25 95.17 50.43
CA ASN A 758 55.56 95.66 50.04
C ASN A 758 56.67 95.04 50.90
N ASN A 759 56.47 94.85 52.21
CA ASN A 759 57.42 94.14 53.06
C ASN A 759 57.55 92.68 52.59
N THR A 760 56.46 91.94 52.35
CA THR A 760 56.57 90.56 51.82
C THR A 760 57.22 90.49 50.43
N LEU A 761 57.07 91.54 49.62
CA LEU A 761 57.68 91.65 48.30
C LEU A 761 59.14 92.10 48.37
N GLU A 762 59.50 92.96 49.33
CA GLU A 762 60.87 93.31 49.68
C GLU A 762 61.59 92.16 50.36
N ASP A 763 60.91 91.33 51.15
CA ASP A 763 61.45 90.10 51.75
C ASP A 763 61.75 89.08 50.65
N LEU A 764 60.81 88.83 49.73
CA LEU A 764 61.05 87.95 48.57
C LEU A 764 62.12 88.50 47.60
N LEU A 765 62.18 89.82 47.40
CA LEU A 765 63.26 90.45 46.63
C LEU A 765 64.59 90.47 47.39
N GLN A 766 64.58 90.52 48.73
CA GLN A 766 65.76 90.39 49.57
C GLN A 766 66.24 88.95 49.59
N GLU A 767 65.36 87.95 49.63
CA GLU A 767 65.73 86.54 49.45
C GLU A 767 66.35 86.32 48.06
N GLU A 768 65.70 86.79 46.98
CA GLU A 768 66.29 86.69 45.63
C GLU A 768 67.64 87.45 45.54
N ALA A 769 67.73 88.65 46.12
CA ALA A 769 68.96 89.44 46.14
C ALA A 769 70.03 88.84 47.06
N MET A 770 69.67 88.12 48.13
CA MET A 770 70.61 87.43 49.02
C MET A 770 71.07 86.11 48.41
N HIS A 771 70.25 85.42 47.63
CA HIS A 771 70.68 84.28 46.83
C HIS A 771 71.60 84.71 45.68
N ARG A 772 71.29 85.81 44.98
CA ARG A 772 72.18 86.41 43.97
C ARG A 772 73.46 86.95 44.59
N ARG A 773 73.41 87.66 45.72
CA ARG A 773 74.61 88.07 46.46
C ARG A 773 75.45 86.86 46.86
N LYS A 774 74.86 85.76 47.34
CA LYS A 774 75.64 84.55 47.67
C LYS A 774 76.33 83.92 46.45
N THR A 775 75.76 84.01 45.24
CA THR A 775 76.47 83.60 44.01
C THR A 775 77.56 84.61 43.64
N ASP A 776 77.25 85.91 43.64
CA ASP A 776 78.17 86.98 43.27
C ASP A 776 79.36 87.10 44.26
N GLU A 777 79.11 86.84 45.55
CA GLU A 777 80.10 86.77 46.64
C GLU A 777 80.97 85.52 46.51
N ALA A 778 80.41 84.35 46.17
CA ALA A 778 81.20 83.15 45.90
C ALA A 778 82.12 83.35 44.68
N GLU A 779 81.60 83.87 43.58
CA GLU A 779 82.38 84.16 42.36
C GLU A 779 83.44 85.25 42.62
N SER A 780 83.10 86.32 43.35
CA SER A 780 84.05 87.39 43.65
C SER A 780 85.09 87.01 44.71
N GLN A 781 84.80 86.13 45.67
CA GLN A 781 85.78 85.55 46.58
C GLN A 781 86.77 84.64 45.85
N ILE A 782 86.30 83.82 44.91
CA ILE A 782 87.18 83.04 44.02
C ILE A 782 88.08 83.99 43.22
N LEU A 783 87.56 85.11 42.72
CA LEU A 783 88.35 86.10 41.97
C LEU A 783 89.26 86.99 42.83
N SER A 784 88.96 87.20 44.12
CA SER A 784 89.81 87.99 45.03
C SER A 784 90.97 87.17 45.57
N LEU A 785 90.73 85.93 46.03
CA LEU A 785 91.77 85.03 46.50
C LEU A 785 92.82 84.77 45.41
N ASN A 786 92.39 84.55 44.16
CA ASN A 786 93.29 84.41 43.00
C ASN A 786 94.13 85.68 42.71
N LYS A 787 93.71 86.88 43.14
CA LYS A 787 94.48 88.13 42.99
C LYS A 787 95.38 88.42 44.19
N GLU A 788 94.90 88.17 45.40
CA GLU A 788 95.65 88.43 46.63
C GLU A 788 96.89 87.54 46.72
N LEU A 789 96.77 86.26 46.35
CA LEU A 789 97.87 85.29 46.30
C LEU A 789 98.97 85.71 45.29
N GLY A 790 98.61 86.44 44.23
CA GLY A 790 99.58 87.13 43.36
C GLY A 790 100.23 88.32 44.06
N SER A 791 99.43 89.21 44.67
CA SER A 791 99.92 90.44 45.31
C SER A 791 100.82 90.23 46.54
N GLN A 792 100.62 89.14 47.29
CA GLN A 792 101.45 88.81 48.46
C GLN A 792 102.86 88.45 48.03
N LYS A 793 103.00 87.60 47.00
CA LYS A 793 104.28 87.21 46.42
C LYS A 793 105.07 88.44 45.95
N GLU A 794 104.42 89.39 45.29
CA GLU A 794 105.05 90.65 44.88
C GLU A 794 105.49 91.58 46.02
N LYS A 795 104.97 91.45 47.25
CA LYS A 795 105.34 92.32 48.39
C LYS A 795 106.55 91.76 49.14
N LEU A 796 106.55 90.46 49.43
CA LEU A 796 107.67 89.75 50.05
C LEU A 796 108.95 89.95 49.21
N ASP A 797 108.79 89.90 47.89
CA ASP A 797 109.82 90.14 46.89
C ASP A 797 110.29 91.61 46.79
N ARG A 798 109.65 92.57 47.48
CA ARG A 798 110.09 93.98 47.59
C ARG A 798 110.72 94.31 48.93
N VAL A 799 110.16 93.82 50.03
CA VAL A 799 110.67 94.08 51.40
C VAL A 799 112.08 93.52 51.57
N THR A 800 112.31 92.27 51.14
CA THR A 800 113.65 91.64 51.09
C THR A 800 114.68 92.49 50.32
N LYS A 801 114.27 93.14 49.22
CA LYS A 801 115.10 94.04 48.39
C LYS A 801 115.28 95.45 48.99
N GLN A 802 114.51 95.82 50.03
CA GLN A 802 114.65 97.06 50.79
C GLN A 802 115.46 96.88 52.07
N CYS A 803 115.19 95.87 52.88
CA CYS A 803 115.98 95.56 54.09
C CYS A 803 117.46 95.35 53.71
N SER A 804 117.71 94.57 52.65
CA SER A 804 119.06 94.35 52.13
C SER A 804 119.74 95.57 51.50
N LYS A 805 119.03 96.70 51.28
CA LYS A 805 119.64 98.03 51.01
C LYS A 805 119.95 98.77 52.31
N LEU A 806 118.98 98.90 53.21
CA LEU A 806 119.13 99.61 54.48
C LEU A 806 120.31 99.05 55.31
N THR A 807 120.48 97.73 55.37
CA THR A 807 121.65 97.09 56.01
C THR A 807 122.99 97.51 55.38
N ARG A 808 123.04 97.83 54.08
CA ARG A 808 124.26 98.34 53.41
C ARG A 808 124.48 99.82 53.70
N GLU A 809 123.40 100.60 53.73
CA GLU A 809 123.43 102.04 54.00
C GLU A 809 123.90 102.31 55.45
N ILE A 810 123.34 101.61 56.44
CA ILE A 810 123.77 101.66 57.86
C ILE A 810 125.27 101.36 58.00
N ARG A 811 125.77 100.30 57.36
CA ARG A 811 127.19 99.90 57.42
C ARG A 811 128.11 100.88 56.69
N SER A 812 127.67 101.45 55.56
CA SER A 812 128.44 102.46 54.82
C SER A 812 128.59 103.79 55.58
N ALA A 813 127.51 104.26 56.22
CA ALA A 813 127.47 105.54 56.93
C ALA A 813 128.43 105.55 58.14
N LYS A 814 128.51 104.45 58.89
CA LYS A 814 129.39 104.32 60.07
C LYS A 814 130.82 103.89 59.77
N LYS A 815 131.17 103.60 58.51
CA LYS A 815 132.50 103.10 58.08
C LYS A 815 132.97 101.83 58.81
N THR A 816 132.04 101.00 59.29
CA THR A 816 132.32 99.73 60.00
C THR A 816 131.93 98.53 59.16
N LYS A 817 132.77 97.48 59.14
CA LYS A 817 132.48 96.22 58.41
C LYS A 817 131.66 95.20 59.21
N GLY A 818 131.54 95.34 60.53
CA GLY A 818 130.73 94.47 61.39
C GLY A 818 129.25 94.87 61.43
N LYS A 819 128.39 93.97 61.95
CA LYS A 819 127.03 94.32 62.37
C LYS A 819 127.09 95.49 63.35
N THR A 820 126.16 96.43 63.22
CA THR A 820 126.00 97.54 64.17
C THR A 820 125.08 97.14 65.33
N TRP A 821 125.10 97.87 66.45
CA TRP A 821 124.19 97.60 67.58
C TRP A 821 122.71 97.71 67.16
N GLU A 822 122.39 98.59 66.21
CA GLU A 822 121.06 98.69 65.63
C GLU A 822 120.60 97.39 64.94
N GLU A 823 121.50 96.62 64.32
CA GLU A 823 121.13 95.36 63.67
C GLU A 823 120.78 94.24 64.68
N HIS A 824 121.36 94.25 65.87
CA HIS A 824 121.10 93.22 66.89
C HIS A 824 119.84 93.51 67.75
N ASP A 825 119.42 94.77 67.85
CA ASP A 825 118.16 95.15 68.51
C ASP A 825 116.93 94.95 67.58
N ILE A 826 117.15 94.81 66.26
CA ILE A 826 116.13 94.42 65.29
C ILE A 826 115.88 92.90 65.37
N ASP A 827 116.93 92.07 65.18
CA ASP A 827 116.86 90.59 65.19
C ASP A 827 116.09 90.05 66.43
N LEU A 828 116.20 90.72 67.59
CA LEU A 828 115.64 90.30 68.88
C LEU A 828 114.19 90.77 69.15
N ARG A 829 113.61 91.57 68.26
CA ARG A 829 112.21 92.04 68.34
C ARG A 829 111.30 91.21 67.46
N GLU A 830 111.71 90.94 66.21
CA GLU A 830 110.99 90.09 65.25
C GLU A 830 110.58 88.74 65.91
N LEU A 831 111.55 88.05 66.53
CA LEU A 831 111.33 86.80 67.27
C LEU A 831 110.33 86.88 68.45
N LYS A 832 110.10 88.06 69.02
CA LYS A 832 109.14 88.27 70.13
C LYS A 832 107.75 88.67 69.66
N GLU A 833 107.61 89.10 68.41
CA GLU A 833 106.30 89.44 67.82
C GLU A 833 105.70 88.20 67.15
N PHE A 834 106.51 87.40 66.45
CA PHE A 834 106.12 86.08 65.90
C PHE A 834 105.49 85.14 66.93
N ASN A 835 106.05 85.06 68.14
CA ASN A 835 105.48 84.18 69.17
C ASN A 835 104.12 84.68 69.70
N LYS A 836 103.82 85.98 69.58
CA LYS A 836 102.53 86.56 69.98
C LYS A 836 101.46 86.46 68.90
N THR A 837 101.83 86.55 67.62
CA THR A 837 100.87 86.41 66.52
C THR A 837 100.29 84.99 66.46
N VAL A 838 101.13 83.95 66.57
CA VAL A 838 100.70 82.54 66.58
C VAL A 838 99.68 82.25 67.70
N ASN A 839 99.99 82.61 68.95
CA ASN A 839 99.08 82.42 70.08
C ASN A 839 97.73 83.12 69.89
N LYS A 840 97.72 84.27 69.20
CA LYS A 840 96.52 85.06 68.96
C LYS A 840 95.64 84.51 67.83
N VAL A 841 96.23 84.02 66.74
CA VAL A 841 95.51 83.32 65.66
C VAL A 841 94.81 82.07 66.20
N LEU A 842 95.45 81.34 67.11
CA LEU A 842 94.86 80.16 67.73
C LEU A 842 93.59 80.48 68.53
N LEU A 843 93.60 81.60 69.27
CA LEU A 843 92.43 82.10 70.01
C LEU A 843 91.31 82.57 69.08
N GLU A 844 91.64 83.33 68.04
CA GLU A 844 90.67 83.78 67.03
C GLU A 844 89.98 82.58 66.34
N ALA A 845 90.66 81.43 66.20
CA ALA A 845 90.06 80.17 65.73
C ALA A 845 89.19 79.43 66.79
N MET A 846 89.56 79.50 68.09
CA MET A 846 88.82 78.87 69.20
C MET A 846 87.52 79.59 69.59
N ASP A 847 87.43 80.91 69.37
CA ASP A 847 86.18 81.67 69.56
C ASP A 847 85.28 81.58 68.30
N GLY A 848 85.84 81.34 67.11
CA GLY A 848 85.08 81.19 65.86
C GLY A 848 84.37 79.83 65.69
N ASN A 849 84.82 78.76 66.35
CA ASN A 849 84.22 77.43 66.27
C ASN A 849 84.21 76.74 67.67
N PRO A 850 83.04 76.53 68.31
CA PRO A 850 82.99 75.96 69.66
C PRO A 850 83.51 74.52 69.74
N ASP A 851 83.36 73.72 68.68
CA ASP A 851 83.89 72.35 68.62
C ASP A 851 85.42 72.33 68.49
N LEU A 852 86.02 73.35 67.85
CA LEU A 852 87.48 73.49 67.74
C LEU A 852 88.11 73.87 69.09
N ARG A 853 87.36 74.63 69.91
CA ARG A 853 87.73 75.00 71.28
C ARG A 853 88.02 73.79 72.15
N SER A 854 87.19 72.75 72.08
CA SER A 854 87.36 71.55 72.91
C SER A 854 88.57 70.73 72.50
N ALA A 855 88.83 70.57 71.19
CA ALA A 855 89.99 69.84 70.67
C ALA A 855 91.34 70.53 71.01
N LEU A 856 91.40 71.86 70.90
CA LEU A 856 92.60 72.62 71.26
C LEU A 856 92.85 72.66 72.78
N GLN A 857 91.79 72.66 73.58
CA GLN A 857 91.91 72.65 75.05
C GLN A 857 92.53 71.34 75.58
N SER A 858 92.33 70.19 74.93
CA SER A 858 93.01 68.94 75.30
C SER A 858 94.53 68.98 75.07
N TYR A 859 95.00 69.46 73.92
CA TYR A 859 96.43 69.39 73.57
C TYR A 859 97.33 70.28 74.43
N PHE A 860 96.83 71.42 74.92
CA PHE A 860 97.61 72.27 75.84
C PHE A 860 97.77 71.65 77.24
N GLN A 861 96.84 70.79 77.67
CA GLN A 861 96.94 70.11 78.96
C GLN A 861 98.02 69.02 78.97
N GLU A 862 98.19 68.26 77.88
CA GLU A 862 99.28 67.29 77.74
C GLU A 862 100.67 67.96 77.73
N ALA A 863 100.76 69.18 77.19
CA ALA A 863 102.02 69.93 77.07
C ALA A 863 102.50 70.63 78.36
N SER A 864 101.68 70.65 79.43
CA SER A 864 101.95 71.39 80.68
C SER A 864 102.17 72.90 80.53
N LEU A 865 101.73 73.49 79.41
CA LEU A 865 101.82 74.92 79.13
C LEU A 865 100.49 75.62 79.46
N PRO A 866 100.51 76.82 80.07
CA PRO A 866 99.28 77.53 80.41
C PRO A 866 98.49 77.87 79.13
N LEU A 867 97.18 77.62 79.13
CA LEU A 867 96.30 78.02 78.03
C LEU A 867 96.45 79.53 77.77
N PRO A 868 96.81 79.97 76.56
CA PRO A 868 96.93 81.39 76.24
C PRO A 868 95.58 82.07 76.46
N THR A 869 95.46 82.87 77.52
CA THR A 869 94.21 83.57 77.85
C THR A 869 94.02 84.73 76.85
N PRO A 870 92.81 84.99 76.32
CA PRO A 870 92.61 86.01 75.29
C PRO A 870 92.99 87.44 75.75
N GLY A 871 94.20 87.88 75.36
CA GLY A 871 94.74 89.22 75.57
C GLY A 871 95.04 89.91 74.23
N SER A 872 94.19 90.87 73.83
CA SER A 872 94.04 91.28 72.42
C SER A 872 94.23 92.77 72.12
N ALA A 873 94.84 93.07 70.97
CA ALA A 873 94.66 94.26 70.13
C ALA A 873 95.29 93.99 68.72
N SER A 874 95.00 94.64 67.59
CA SER A 874 93.77 95.12 66.89
C SER A 874 94.19 95.41 65.40
N GLY A 875 93.46 95.76 64.32
CA GLY A 875 92.06 96.10 63.93
C GLY A 875 91.96 96.00 62.39
N SER A 876 91.63 97.00 61.53
CA SER A 876 91.32 98.44 61.64
C SER A 876 90.84 99.02 60.26
N ARG A 877 90.46 100.32 60.17
CA ARG A 877 89.89 101.11 59.01
C ARG A 877 88.98 100.31 58.02
N GLN A 878 88.60 100.70 56.78
CA GLN A 878 88.20 101.98 56.11
C GLN A 878 87.13 101.64 55.00
N SER A 879 86.26 102.60 54.62
CA SER A 879 85.60 102.84 53.30
C SER A 879 85.21 101.72 52.28
N SER A 880 84.14 101.79 51.46
CA SER A 880 82.95 102.68 51.32
C SER A 880 82.10 102.31 50.06
N LYS A 881 80.85 102.83 49.96
CA LYS A 881 79.98 103.03 48.74
C LYS A 881 79.18 101.85 48.15
N SER A 882 77.85 101.96 48.31
CA SER A 882 76.79 102.08 47.28
C SER A 882 76.80 101.31 45.94
N ALA A 883 75.67 100.62 45.73
CA ALA A 883 74.79 100.67 44.54
C ALA A 883 74.92 99.66 43.35
N SER A 884 73.86 98.85 43.23
CA SER A 884 72.97 98.72 42.05
C SER A 884 73.21 97.66 40.95
N ILE A 885 72.09 96.98 40.63
CA ILE A 885 71.62 96.53 39.30
C ILE A 885 72.22 95.24 38.68
N ARG A 886 71.33 94.22 38.60
CA ARG A 886 71.24 93.11 37.61
C ARG A 886 72.36 92.04 37.60
N SER A 887 72.09 90.77 37.21
CA SER A 887 70.86 89.96 37.17
C SER A 887 71.16 88.58 36.56
N SER A 888 70.64 87.48 37.13
CA SER A 888 70.52 86.15 36.46
C SER A 888 71.89 85.47 36.13
N VAL A 889 72.10 84.19 36.42
CA VAL A 889 71.57 83.07 35.62
C VAL A 889 71.59 81.74 36.39
N ARG A 890 70.47 81.01 36.27
CA ARG A 890 70.26 79.54 36.24
C ARG A 890 71.42 78.60 36.60
N SER A 891 71.08 77.57 37.38
CA SER A 891 71.06 76.15 36.96
C SER A 891 70.03 75.42 37.84
N ALA A 892 69.11 74.60 37.31
CA ALA A 892 69.26 73.16 36.97
C ALA A 892 69.55 72.28 38.22
N ASP A 893 68.95 71.10 38.42
CA ASP A 893 68.15 70.25 37.52
C ASP A 893 67.20 69.33 38.34
N SER A 894 66.74 68.22 37.74
CA SER A 894 66.07 67.06 38.37
C SER A 894 64.61 67.21 38.81
N SER A 895 63.72 67.02 37.84
CA SER A 895 62.67 65.99 37.85
C SER A 895 62.24 65.36 39.20
N CYS A 896 60.99 65.62 39.61
CA CYS A 896 60.13 64.58 40.17
C CYS A 896 58.68 64.77 39.73
N SER A 897 57.92 63.68 39.62
CA SER A 897 56.59 63.65 39.01
C SER A 897 55.47 63.86 40.03
N SER A 898 54.59 64.83 39.78
CA SER A 898 53.20 64.74 40.23
C SER A 898 52.26 65.60 39.39
N SER A 899 51.04 65.11 39.18
CA SER A 899 49.89 65.87 38.66
C SER A 899 48.63 65.15 39.14
N PRO A 900 48.02 65.59 40.25
CA PRO A 900 46.83 64.95 40.78
C PRO A 900 45.60 65.39 40.00
N ARG A 901 44.80 64.43 39.53
CA ARG A 901 43.42 64.68 39.09
C ARG A 901 42.53 63.54 39.56
N GLY A 902 41.85 63.76 40.68
CA GLY A 902 41.01 62.74 41.30
C GLY A 902 39.58 62.73 40.75
N SER A 903 39.01 61.54 40.64
CA SER A 903 37.57 61.32 40.80
C SER A 903 37.29 59.82 41.04
N LEU A 904 36.29 59.57 41.89
CA LEU A 904 35.68 58.27 42.20
C LEU A 904 34.74 57.82 41.04
N PRO A 905 34.15 56.60 41.00
CA PRO A 905 33.92 55.68 42.12
C PRO A 905 34.11 54.15 41.88
N LEU A 906 33.80 53.41 42.96
CA LEU A 906 33.48 51.98 43.05
C LEU A 906 32.28 51.55 42.16
N PRO A 907 31.94 50.24 42.02
CA PRO A 907 32.43 49.09 42.81
C PRO A 907 33.00 47.89 42.03
N THR A 908 33.78 47.06 42.74
CA THR A 908 34.25 45.75 42.28
C THR A 908 34.06 44.71 43.40
N ALA A 909 33.48 43.55 43.05
CA ALA A 909 33.59 42.30 43.82
C ALA A 909 34.11 41.22 42.85
N VAL A 910 35.43 40.99 42.79
CA VAL A 910 36.12 39.92 43.54
C VAL A 910 35.60 38.55 43.09
N SER A 911 36.08 37.99 41.98
CA SER A 911 37.42 37.41 41.71
C SER A 911 37.58 35.96 42.21
N MET A 912 37.78 35.02 41.28
CA MET A 912 38.96 34.12 41.19
C MET A 912 38.74 32.97 40.18
N PRO A 913 39.44 32.96 39.04
CA PRO A 913 39.57 31.78 38.17
C PRO A 913 41.01 31.24 38.16
N ALA A 914 41.24 30.04 38.72
CA ALA A 914 42.57 29.44 38.81
C ALA A 914 42.79 28.30 37.77
N SER A 915 43.67 28.58 36.81
CA SER A 915 44.62 27.64 36.18
C SER A 915 44.14 26.31 35.51
N ARG A 916 44.40 26.28 34.18
CA ARG A 916 45.11 25.22 33.41
C ARG A 916 44.38 23.92 32.97
N GLN A 917 44.46 23.70 31.65
CA GLN A 917 44.87 22.45 30.95
C GLN A 917 43.98 21.19 31.12
N SER A 918 43.70 20.36 30.09
CA SER A 918 44.28 20.18 28.75
C SER A 918 43.30 19.55 27.73
N SER A 919 43.78 19.35 26.48
CA SER A 919 43.39 18.27 25.54
C SER A 919 41.91 18.06 25.16
N LYS A 920 41.55 18.50 23.93
CA LYS A 920 40.56 17.84 23.05
C LYS A 920 41.20 16.60 22.38
N PRO A 921 40.45 15.79 21.59
CA PRO A 921 39.22 15.06 21.95
C PRO A 921 39.33 13.55 21.59
N ALA A 922 38.34 12.74 21.95
CA ALA A 922 38.16 11.37 21.44
C ALA A 922 36.89 11.26 20.59
N SER A 923 36.87 10.32 19.64
CA SER A 923 35.88 10.27 18.54
C SER A 923 34.51 9.75 18.95
N ALA A 924 33.48 10.30 18.32
CA ALA A 924 32.09 9.87 18.46
C ALA A 924 31.81 8.46 17.90
N ARG A 925 30.72 7.85 18.37
CA ARG A 925 29.97 6.87 17.57
C ARG A 925 28.45 7.08 17.73
N SER A 926 27.84 7.55 16.65
CA SER A 926 26.45 7.35 16.17
C SER A 926 25.23 7.40 17.11
N SER A 927 24.18 8.03 16.57
CA SER A 927 22.73 7.86 16.83
C SER A 927 22.14 8.25 18.20
N MET A 928 21.23 9.23 18.16
CA MET A 928 20.11 9.35 19.10
C MET A 928 18.84 9.78 18.36
N SER A 929 17.78 8.99 18.50
CA SER A 929 16.35 9.36 18.40
C SER A 929 15.51 8.10 18.59
N SER A 930 14.45 8.04 19.40
CA SER A 930 13.92 8.99 20.41
C SER A 930 12.79 8.30 21.20
N ALA A 931 12.32 8.95 22.28
CA ALA A 931 11.12 8.64 23.09
C ALA A 931 11.25 7.62 24.24
N SER A 932 11.06 8.17 25.45
CA SER A 932 10.36 7.65 26.64
C SER A 932 8.95 7.09 26.33
N ASP A 933 8.24 6.29 27.14
CA ASP A 933 8.42 5.62 28.46
C ASP A 933 7.15 4.71 28.67
N PRO A 934 6.93 4.01 29.79
CA PRO A 934 7.82 3.21 30.65
C PRO A 934 7.25 1.79 30.90
N GLY A 935 7.90 0.98 31.78
CA GLY A 935 7.18 -0.01 32.61
C GLY A 935 7.65 -1.48 32.57
N ALA A 936 8.23 -1.92 33.69
CA ALA A 936 8.13 -3.22 34.40
C ALA A 936 7.77 -4.55 33.67
N SER A 937 8.25 -5.74 34.08
CA SER A 937 9.33 -6.13 35.02
C SER A 937 9.49 -7.67 34.99
N ALA A 938 10.72 -8.18 35.16
CA ALA A 938 11.05 -9.57 35.58
C ALA A 938 10.58 -10.74 34.66
N LEU A 939 11.00 -12.01 34.82
CA LEU A 939 12.30 -12.63 35.15
C LEU A 939 12.30 -14.08 34.60
N GLN A 940 13.47 -14.62 34.27
CA GLN A 940 13.84 -16.07 34.27
C GLN A 940 12.85 -17.16 33.72
N SER A 941 13.15 -17.68 32.51
CA SER A 941 13.58 -19.09 32.20
C SER A 941 13.05 -20.31 32.99
N PRO A 942 13.06 -21.57 32.44
CA PRO A 942 13.19 -22.06 31.04
C PRO A 942 12.28 -23.30 30.69
N HIS A 943 12.67 -24.09 29.66
CA HIS A 943 12.35 -25.51 29.36
C HIS A 943 11.10 -25.97 28.54
N VAL A 944 11.36 -26.29 27.26
CA VAL A 944 11.17 -27.60 26.55
C VAL A 944 9.81 -28.34 26.56
N THR A 945 9.26 -28.59 25.35
CA THR A 945 8.89 -29.93 24.79
C THR A 945 8.41 -29.83 23.33
N THR A 946 8.19 -30.98 22.64
CA THR A 946 7.72 -31.19 21.23
C THR A 946 8.78 -30.93 20.13
N VAL A 947 9.19 -31.85 19.22
CA VAL A 947 8.75 -33.22 18.81
C VAL A 947 7.44 -33.21 18.00
N ASP A 948 7.34 -33.66 16.73
CA ASP A 948 8.30 -34.42 15.88
C ASP A 948 8.16 -34.22 14.35
N LEU A 949 9.15 -34.74 13.61
CA LEU A 949 9.17 -35.23 12.19
C LEU A 949 8.46 -34.45 11.04
N GLY A 950 9.09 -34.24 9.87
CA GLY A 950 10.49 -34.48 9.49
C GLY A 950 10.77 -34.60 7.98
N LEU A 951 12.06 -34.85 7.66
CA LEU A 951 12.64 -35.32 6.37
C LEU A 951 12.69 -34.30 5.21
N GLN A 952 13.80 -34.09 4.48
CA GLN A 952 15.13 -34.77 4.44
C GLN A 952 16.27 -33.84 3.94
N LEU A 953 17.47 -33.96 4.56
CA LEU A 953 18.87 -33.96 4.00
C LEU A 953 19.32 -32.87 2.97
N ALA A 954 20.57 -32.38 2.89
CA ALA A 954 21.82 -32.44 3.69
C ALA A 954 22.82 -31.41 3.07
N VAL A 955 23.60 -30.59 3.81
CA VAL A 955 25.01 -30.84 4.27
C VAL A 955 25.95 -31.27 3.10
N THR A 956 27.04 -30.58 2.69
CA THR A 956 27.90 -29.53 3.31
C THR A 956 28.70 -28.68 2.28
N SER A 957 29.32 -27.58 2.75
CA SER A 957 30.45 -26.83 2.13
C SER A 957 31.83 -27.51 2.42
N PRO A 958 33.06 -26.96 2.18
CA PRO A 958 33.46 -25.64 1.65
C PRO A 958 34.51 -25.66 0.47
N PRO A 959 35.79 -25.17 0.52
CA PRO A 959 36.15 -24.02 -0.33
C PRO A 959 37.54 -24.07 -1.05
N LEU A 960 37.92 -22.90 -1.60
CA LEU A 960 39.28 -22.39 -1.90
C LEU A 960 39.99 -22.76 -3.23
N ALA A 961 40.59 -21.71 -3.78
CA ALA A 961 41.24 -21.56 -5.09
C ALA A 961 42.61 -22.24 -5.25
N ALA A 962 43.05 -22.48 -6.50
CA ALA A 962 44.16 -21.72 -7.15
C ALA A 962 44.60 -22.25 -8.54
N ALA A 963 44.96 -21.29 -9.42
CA ALA A 963 46.00 -21.32 -10.49
C ALA A 963 46.00 -22.37 -11.65
N SER A 964 46.70 -22.01 -12.74
CA SER A 964 46.85 -22.76 -14.01
C SER A 964 48.26 -23.35 -14.20
N PRO A 965 48.46 -24.26 -15.18
CA PRO A 965 49.23 -23.95 -16.41
C PRO A 965 48.40 -24.24 -17.72
N ARG A 966 48.64 -23.65 -18.91
CA ARG A 966 49.73 -23.87 -19.91
C ARG A 966 49.91 -25.34 -20.34
N ASP A 967 50.12 -25.74 -21.60
CA ASP A 967 50.25 -25.06 -22.92
C ASP A 967 50.09 -26.18 -24.01
N SER A 968 49.50 -26.06 -25.22
CA SER A 968 50.03 -25.35 -26.41
C SER A 968 49.35 -25.81 -27.74
N ARG A 969 49.44 -24.98 -28.81
CA ARG A 969 49.43 -25.32 -30.28
C ARG A 969 48.13 -25.90 -30.95
N ARG A 970 47.85 -25.71 -32.26
CA ARG A 970 48.26 -24.71 -33.30
C ARG A 970 47.47 -24.88 -34.64
N GLY A 971 46.90 -23.80 -35.20
CA GLY A 971 46.45 -23.70 -36.62
C GLY A 971 45.03 -24.25 -36.93
N SER A 972 44.36 -23.93 -38.07
CA SER A 972 44.72 -23.05 -39.21
C SER A 972 43.50 -22.63 -40.07
N SER A 973 43.61 -21.48 -40.77
CA SER A 973 43.09 -21.14 -42.13
C SER A 973 41.58 -21.07 -42.52
N ALA A 974 41.29 -20.06 -43.36
CA ALA A 974 40.16 -19.85 -44.31
C ALA A 974 38.73 -19.61 -43.75
N ALA A 975 37.86 -18.69 -44.21
CA ALA A 975 37.69 -17.80 -45.40
C ALA A 975 36.53 -18.21 -46.35
N SER A 976 36.14 -17.30 -47.28
CA SER A 976 34.91 -17.26 -48.14
C SER A 976 33.62 -16.82 -47.41
N THR A 977 32.80 -15.80 -47.77
CA THR A 977 32.23 -15.20 -49.02
C THR A 977 30.94 -15.89 -49.53
N SER A 978 29.92 -15.23 -50.13
CA SER A 978 29.55 -13.80 -50.29
C SER A 978 28.17 -13.63 -50.98
N SER A 979 27.46 -12.51 -50.75
CA SER A 979 26.52 -11.78 -51.65
C SER A 979 25.90 -10.61 -50.86
N SER A 980 25.83 -9.34 -51.28
CA SER A 980 25.46 -8.69 -52.56
C SER A 980 23.93 -8.69 -52.80
N THR A 981 23.28 -7.61 -53.24
CA THR A 981 23.73 -6.42 -54.01
C THR A 981 23.19 -5.08 -53.46
N SER A 982 23.52 -3.96 -54.13
CA SER A 982 23.15 -2.59 -53.73
C SER A 982 22.77 -1.72 -54.95
N SER A 983 22.37 -0.47 -54.68
CA SER A 983 22.28 0.68 -55.61
C SER A 983 20.93 1.00 -56.27
N ARG A 984 20.31 2.11 -55.83
CA ARG A 984 20.38 3.37 -56.60
C ARG A 984 20.01 4.60 -55.75
N ARG A 985 20.42 5.79 -56.20
CA ARG A 985 20.22 7.10 -55.56
C ARG A 985 19.91 8.14 -56.63
N SER A 986 18.73 8.77 -56.63
CA SER A 986 18.53 10.04 -57.34
C SER A 986 17.29 10.82 -56.91
N GLN A 987 17.40 12.15 -57.06
CA GLN A 987 16.37 13.19 -57.11
C GLN A 987 15.72 13.68 -55.79
N ARG A 988 15.15 14.89 -55.93
CA ARG A 988 14.77 15.91 -54.93
C ARG A 988 13.47 16.58 -55.41
N LYS A 989 12.88 17.40 -54.53
CA LYS A 989 11.77 18.36 -54.72
C LYS A 989 10.40 17.74 -54.49
N SER A 990 9.60 18.18 -53.52
CA SER A 990 9.16 19.55 -53.13
C SER A 990 8.11 20.11 -54.12
N PRO A 991 7.04 20.79 -53.66
CA PRO A 991 7.00 21.83 -52.62
C PRO A 991 7.43 21.43 -51.21
#